data_AF-A0A061EEY6-F1
#
_entry.id   AF-A0A061EEY6-F1
#
_cell.length_a   1.000
_cell.length_b   1.000
_cell.length_c   1.000
_cell.angle_alpha   90.00
_cell.angle_beta   90.00
_cell.angle_gamma   90.00
#
_symmetry.space_group_name_H-M   'P 1'
#
loop_
_entity.id
_entity.type
_entity.pdbx_description
1 polymer ?
#
loop_
_entity_poly.entity_id
_entity_poly.type
_entity_poly.pdbx_seq_one_letter_code
_entity_poly.pdbx_strand_id
1 'polypeptide(L)'
;MGLSGFIRGLNFLHGAKPRIRVHPSGYIQRGVSSHSKILNSNDSVLPVLVVGAGPVGLVLSILLTKFGVKCTVLEKNKGFSKHPQAHFINNRTMEVFRKLDGLAEEIQRSQPPVDFWRKFIYCTSLTGPMLGSVDHMHPRDFEKIVSPISVAHFSQYKLTRLLVKLLENLGFQICTSEGPEGLDHEPLRGREILMGHECVSVEMTGQCVTATVSFSKEGKLMTKKIQSKILVGADGAGSTVRKLVGIDLKGEKDLQKLVSVHFLSNDLGRYLLNERPGMLFFIFNTEAIGVLVAHDLKRGEFVLQVPFYPPQQNLEDFNPEICKKLIYKLVGRELSDIDVIDIKPWMMHAEVAEKFVCGNNQVILAGDAAHRFPPAGGFGMNTGIQDAHNLAWKIASLLNRVTPSSLLATYETERKPIAIFNTALSVQNFRAAMAVPATLGLDPAVANSVHQVITKGVGSILPPGLQKAILDGIFSIGRSQLSEFILNENNPLGSSRLAKLRHIFEEGKSLQLQFPAEDLGFRYLEGALVPDSKDPVPAPEVPTGRRRDFVPCADPGSRLPHMTVRVLSNLPSEETISTLDLVSADKVEFLLIIAPVDESYNLAQAAFKVAEECKISTKVCVIWPAATVTGVQPGSKLTLAPWKNYIDVIEVQRSSDSLSWWRTCQMTDKGSLLVRPDEHIAWRSKSSVVGDPYSEMKMVFSTILGIESTNIRNHALNI
;
A
#
# COMPACT_ATOMS: atom_id res chain seq x y z
N MET A 1 13.30 5.05 65.85
CA MET A 1 14.76 5.13 66.09
C MET A 1 15.39 3.99 65.32
N GLY A 2 16.18 4.12 64.26
CA GLY A 2 16.84 5.26 63.62
C GLY A 2 18.14 4.72 63.00
N LEU A 3 18.32 4.91 61.68
CA LEU A 3 19.59 5.04 60.91
C LEU A 3 20.60 3.85 60.96
N SER A 4 21.44 3.51 59.98
CA SER A 4 21.75 3.96 58.61
C SER A 4 22.97 3.14 58.11
N GLY A 5 22.96 2.73 56.84
CA GLY A 5 24.12 2.63 55.92
C GLY A 5 25.09 1.44 56.05
N PHE A 6 25.79 0.96 55.00
CA PHE A 6 25.81 1.22 53.55
C PHE A 6 26.70 0.09 52.90
N ILE A 7 26.43 -0.25 51.63
CA ILE A 7 27.32 -0.89 50.60
C ILE A 7 27.61 -2.41 50.63
N ARG A 8 27.13 -3.13 49.59
CA ARG A 8 27.95 -3.78 48.52
C ARG A 8 27.05 -4.47 47.48
N GLY A 9 27.23 -4.12 46.20
CA GLY A 9 26.66 -4.83 45.05
C GLY A 9 27.17 -4.22 43.74
N LEU A 10 28.26 -4.77 43.22
CA LEU A 10 28.93 -4.31 42.00
C LEU A 10 28.19 -4.73 40.71
N ASN A 11 28.27 -3.81 39.75
CA ASN A 11 27.91 -3.88 38.33
C ASN A 11 28.43 -5.10 37.54
N PHE A 12 27.62 -5.57 36.58
CA PHE A 12 28.09 -5.99 35.26
C PHE A 12 27.16 -5.44 34.17
N LEU A 13 27.63 -4.37 33.52
CA LEU A 13 27.13 -3.84 32.25
C LEU A 13 27.85 -4.58 31.13
N HIS A 14 27.13 -5.08 30.12
CA HIS A 14 27.71 -5.42 28.82
C HIS A 14 27.11 -4.50 27.76
N GLY A 15 27.95 -3.58 27.28
CA GLY A 15 27.60 -2.54 26.34
C GLY A 15 27.45 -3.03 24.90
N ALA A 16 26.43 -2.52 24.22
CA ALA A 16 26.34 -2.51 22.77
C ALA A 16 27.24 -1.38 22.22
N LYS A 17 28.21 -1.73 21.39
CA LYS A 17 29.11 -0.77 20.72
C LYS A 17 28.37 -0.01 19.60
N PRO A 18 28.52 1.33 19.50
CA PRO A 18 28.07 2.08 18.34
C PRO A 18 29.09 1.95 17.19
N ARG A 19 28.60 1.75 15.96
CA ARG A 19 29.43 1.77 14.74
C ARG A 19 29.95 3.20 14.50
N ILE A 20 31.26 3.36 14.61
CA ILE A 20 32.00 4.59 14.30
C ILE A 20 31.98 4.81 12.78
N ARG A 21 31.40 5.92 12.31
CA ARG A 21 31.61 6.44 10.96
C ARG A 21 32.87 7.30 10.95
N VAL A 22 33.88 6.89 10.19
CA VAL A 22 35.07 7.69 9.91
C VAL A 22 34.74 8.65 8.78
N HIS A 23 34.66 9.95 9.09
CA HIS A 23 34.64 11.02 8.10
C HIS A 23 36.08 11.45 7.78
N PRO A 24 36.47 11.62 6.50
CA PRO A 24 37.69 12.36 6.18
C PRO A 24 37.44 13.85 6.38
N SER A 25 38.18 14.44 7.31
CA SER A 25 38.30 15.89 7.51
C SER A 25 39.18 16.50 6.42
N GLY A 26 38.70 17.60 5.83
CA GLY A 26 39.54 18.58 5.16
C GLY A 26 38.81 19.26 4.01
N TYR A 27 38.27 20.46 4.23
CA TYR A 27 38.48 21.65 3.39
C TYR A 27 37.71 22.88 3.95
N ILE A 28 38.46 23.68 4.70
CA ILE A 28 38.51 25.16 4.79
C ILE A 28 37.18 25.96 4.69
N GLN A 29 36.82 26.58 5.82
CA GLN A 29 35.92 27.73 5.91
C GLN A 29 36.39 28.90 5.03
N ARG A 30 35.47 29.46 4.21
CA ARG A 30 35.57 30.84 3.73
C ARG A 30 34.22 31.55 3.84
N GLY A 31 34.21 32.55 4.71
CA GLY A 31 33.64 33.88 4.49
C GLY A 31 32.16 33.98 4.09
N VAL A 32 31.35 34.38 5.07
CA VAL A 32 30.06 35.06 4.85
C VAL A 32 30.31 36.30 3.99
N SER A 33 29.68 36.35 2.82
CA SER A 33 29.55 37.58 2.03
C SER A 33 28.10 37.76 1.62
N SER A 34 27.52 38.85 2.13
CA SER A 34 26.21 39.37 1.78
C SER A 34 26.21 39.87 0.33
N HIS A 35 25.52 39.17 -0.55
CA HIS A 35 25.07 39.75 -1.81
C HIS A 35 23.60 39.40 -2.01
N SER A 36 22.78 40.44 -1.88
CA SER A 36 21.41 40.52 -2.37
C SER A 36 21.39 40.15 -3.85
N LYS A 37 21.05 38.89 -4.16
CA LYS A 37 20.70 38.46 -5.50
C LYS A 37 19.22 38.73 -5.71
N ILE A 38 18.94 39.63 -6.63
CA ILE A 38 17.64 39.82 -7.26
C ILE A 38 17.11 38.44 -7.69
N LEU A 39 15.99 38.02 -7.09
CA LEU A 39 15.33 36.75 -7.42
C LEU A 39 14.77 36.83 -8.85
N ASN A 40 15.27 35.94 -9.72
CA ASN A 40 14.62 35.67 -11.00
C ASN A 40 13.27 34.99 -10.73
N SER A 41 12.22 35.45 -11.40
CA SER A 41 10.82 35.01 -11.29
C SER A 41 10.51 33.55 -11.67
N ASN A 42 11.52 32.68 -11.76
CA ASN A 42 11.37 31.25 -12.08
C ASN A 42 11.27 30.34 -10.85
N ASP A 43 11.47 30.86 -9.63
CA ASP A 43 11.35 30.08 -8.38
C ASP A 43 9.91 29.99 -7.84
N SER A 44 8.89 30.45 -8.59
CA SER A 44 7.48 30.44 -8.14
C SER A 44 6.69 29.15 -8.44
N VAL A 45 7.17 28.28 -9.33
CA VAL A 45 6.44 27.07 -9.75
C VAL A 45 6.97 25.84 -9.02
N LEU A 46 6.12 25.24 -8.19
CA LEU A 46 6.43 24.04 -7.44
C LEU A 46 6.60 22.83 -8.39
N PRO A 47 7.56 21.91 -8.17
CA PRO A 47 7.67 20.74 -9.04
C PRO A 47 6.44 19.82 -8.93
N VAL A 48 6.00 19.50 -7.71
CA VAL A 48 4.84 18.64 -7.47
C VAL A 48 3.98 19.18 -6.32
N LEU A 49 2.68 19.32 -6.55
CA LEU A 49 1.68 19.56 -5.50
C LEU A 49 0.91 18.26 -5.25
N VAL A 50 0.95 17.74 -4.04
CA VAL A 50 0.16 16.57 -3.61
C VAL A 50 -1.04 17.07 -2.83
N VAL A 51 -2.26 16.65 -3.20
CA VAL A 51 -3.48 17.00 -2.47
C VAL A 51 -3.95 15.77 -1.71
N GLY A 52 -3.90 15.80 -0.39
CA GLY A 52 -4.23 14.72 0.54
C GLY A 52 -3.00 14.21 1.31
N ALA A 53 -3.05 14.29 2.65
CA ALA A 53 -2.00 13.79 3.54
C ALA A 53 -2.36 12.41 4.15
N GLY A 54 -3.08 11.58 3.40
CA GLY A 54 -3.26 10.16 3.70
C GLY A 54 -2.00 9.34 3.39
N PRO A 55 -1.98 8.03 3.69
CA PRO A 55 -0.80 7.18 3.47
C PRO A 55 -0.20 7.27 2.07
N VAL A 56 -1.06 7.33 1.03
CA VAL A 56 -0.63 7.43 -0.37
C VAL A 56 0.13 8.72 -0.65
N GLY A 57 -0.44 9.86 -0.27
CA GLY A 57 0.19 11.17 -0.47
C GLY A 57 1.49 11.33 0.33
N LEU A 58 1.53 10.80 1.55
CA LEU A 58 2.73 10.83 2.38
C LEU A 58 3.85 9.94 1.82
N VAL A 59 3.54 8.71 1.40
CA VAL A 59 4.54 7.81 0.80
C VAL A 59 5.05 8.36 -0.52
N LEU A 60 4.18 8.91 -1.38
CA LEU A 60 4.60 9.59 -2.60
C LEU A 60 5.58 10.73 -2.28
N SER A 61 5.28 11.54 -1.25
CA SER A 61 6.13 12.67 -0.84
C SER A 61 7.49 12.21 -0.33
N ILE A 62 7.55 11.10 0.44
CA ILE A 62 8.80 10.49 0.89
C ILE A 62 9.64 10.04 -0.31
N LEU A 63 9.04 9.27 -1.24
CA LEU A 63 9.75 8.74 -2.40
C LEU A 63 10.25 9.86 -3.33
N LEU A 64 9.41 10.87 -3.61
CA LEU A 64 9.81 12.05 -4.39
C LEU A 64 11.01 12.75 -3.74
N THR A 65 10.97 12.93 -2.42
CA THR A 65 12.06 13.59 -1.68
C THR A 65 13.35 12.78 -1.73
N LYS A 66 13.28 11.46 -1.56
CA LYS A 66 14.44 10.56 -1.74
C LYS A 66 15.01 10.66 -3.15
N PHE A 67 14.17 10.78 -4.18
CA PHE A 67 14.60 11.02 -5.56
C PHE A 67 15.00 12.47 -5.88
N GLY A 68 15.08 13.36 -4.89
CA GLY A 68 15.52 14.74 -5.06
C GLY A 68 14.46 15.69 -5.63
N VAL A 69 13.20 15.27 -5.71
CA VAL A 69 12.07 16.09 -6.17
C VAL A 69 11.42 16.80 -4.98
N LYS A 70 11.31 18.12 -5.07
CA LYS A 70 10.59 18.95 -4.09
C LYS A 70 9.08 18.84 -4.29
N CYS A 71 8.33 18.68 -3.20
CA CYS A 71 6.88 18.64 -3.23
C CYS A 71 6.24 19.27 -1.99
N THR A 72 5.02 19.78 -2.14
CA THR A 72 4.18 20.27 -1.03
C THR A 72 2.94 19.41 -0.95
N VAL A 73 2.49 19.12 0.27
CA VAL A 73 1.25 18.38 0.54
C VAL A 73 0.19 19.34 1.07
N LEU A 74 -1.01 19.30 0.51
CA LEU A 74 -2.19 19.98 1.05
C LEU A 74 -3.08 18.99 1.79
N GLU A 75 -3.56 19.36 2.96
CA GLU A 75 -4.52 18.56 3.72
C GLU A 75 -5.62 19.47 4.27
N LYS A 76 -6.87 19.16 3.92
CA LYS A 76 -8.03 19.96 4.34
C LYS A 76 -8.30 19.87 5.83
N ASN A 77 -7.97 18.74 6.46
CA ASN A 77 -8.15 18.57 7.89
C ASN A 77 -7.08 19.34 8.66
N LYS A 78 -7.44 19.94 9.80
CA LYS A 78 -6.49 20.64 10.69
C LYS A 78 -5.55 19.70 11.46
N GLY A 79 -5.86 18.40 11.48
CA GLY A 79 -5.05 17.39 12.16
C GLY A 79 -5.20 16.03 11.49
N PHE A 80 -4.22 15.16 11.72
CA PHE A 80 -4.27 13.78 11.21
C PHE A 80 -5.35 12.97 11.92
N SER A 81 -6.02 12.10 11.15
CA SER A 81 -7.03 11.18 11.69
C SER A 81 -6.41 10.28 12.77
N LYS A 82 -7.14 10.13 13.88
CA LYS A 82 -6.85 9.14 14.93
C LYS A 82 -7.67 7.85 14.77
N HIS A 83 -8.59 7.82 13.80
CA HIS A 83 -9.45 6.66 13.57
C HIS A 83 -8.63 5.52 12.95
N PRO A 84 -8.79 4.26 13.40
CA PRO A 84 -7.96 3.14 12.95
C PRO A 84 -7.93 2.89 11.44
N GLN A 85 -9.09 2.94 10.77
CA GLN A 85 -9.23 2.77 9.31
C GLN A 85 -8.55 1.49 8.80
N ALA A 86 -7.87 1.52 7.65
CA ALA A 86 -7.19 0.34 7.10
C ALA A 86 -6.14 -0.21 8.08
N HIS A 87 -5.96 -1.53 8.11
CA HIS A 87 -5.07 -2.18 9.09
C HIS A 87 -4.28 -3.34 8.52
N PHE A 88 -4.73 -4.00 7.46
CA PHE A 88 -3.96 -5.05 6.79
C PHE A 88 -2.98 -4.46 5.76
N ILE A 89 -1.72 -4.84 5.85
CA ILE A 89 -0.65 -4.43 4.93
C ILE A 89 -0.10 -5.68 4.23
N ASN A 90 -0.26 -5.75 2.91
CA ASN A 90 0.16 -6.91 2.12
C ASN A 90 1.68 -6.94 1.87
N ASN A 91 2.19 -8.04 1.31
CA ASN A 91 3.63 -8.22 1.07
C ASN A 91 4.21 -7.11 0.19
N ARG A 92 3.53 -6.75 -0.92
CA ARG A 92 4.03 -5.72 -1.84
C ARG A 92 4.17 -4.36 -1.17
N THR A 93 3.23 -3.96 -0.34
CA THR A 93 3.34 -2.70 0.43
C THR A 93 4.44 -2.77 1.48
N MET A 94 4.60 -3.91 2.18
CA MET A 94 5.69 -4.09 3.13
C MET A 94 7.07 -4.07 2.45
N GLU A 95 7.18 -4.51 1.20
CA GLU A 95 8.41 -4.38 0.40
C GLU A 95 8.74 -2.92 0.10
N VAL A 96 7.74 -2.12 -0.28
CA VAL A 96 7.92 -0.67 -0.43
C VAL A 96 8.36 -0.05 0.90
N PHE A 97 7.73 -0.40 2.02
CA PHE A 97 8.11 0.14 3.34
C PHE A 97 9.48 -0.32 3.82
N ARG A 98 9.95 -1.49 3.41
CA ARG A 98 11.31 -1.98 3.69
C ARG A 98 12.38 -1.06 3.10
N LYS A 99 12.04 -0.32 2.05
CA LYS A 99 12.90 0.67 1.40
C LYS A 99 12.84 2.07 2.02
N LEU A 100 11.99 2.28 3.03
CA LEU A 100 11.77 3.58 3.67
C LEU A 100 12.38 3.64 5.07
N ASP A 101 13.71 3.73 5.14
CA ASP A 101 14.50 4.13 6.32
C ASP A 101 14.01 3.55 7.67
N GLY A 102 13.85 2.22 7.75
CA GLY A 102 13.48 1.50 8.97
C GLY A 102 11.97 1.39 9.25
N LEU A 103 11.12 1.87 8.34
CA LEU A 103 9.66 1.86 8.51
C LEU A 103 9.10 0.46 8.68
N ALA A 104 9.51 -0.48 7.82
CA ALA A 104 9.03 -1.85 7.89
C ALA A 104 9.43 -2.54 9.20
N GLU A 105 10.66 -2.34 9.66
CA GLU A 105 11.17 -2.85 10.92
C GLU A 105 10.37 -2.28 12.10
N GLU A 106 10.06 -0.99 12.07
CA GLU A 106 9.24 -0.33 13.09
C GLU A 106 7.81 -0.89 13.14
N ILE A 107 7.20 -1.11 11.97
CA ILE A 107 5.88 -1.74 11.85
C ILE A 107 5.94 -3.16 12.41
N GLN A 108 6.92 -3.97 12.02
CA GLN A 108 7.07 -5.34 12.48
C GLN A 108 7.30 -5.44 14.00
N ARG A 109 8.03 -4.47 14.57
CA ARG A 109 8.26 -4.37 16.01
C ARG A 109 7.00 -3.96 16.78
N SER A 110 6.14 -3.16 16.16
CA SER A 110 4.97 -2.55 16.81
C SER A 110 3.66 -3.29 16.56
N GLN A 111 3.60 -4.21 15.59
CA GLN A 111 2.41 -5.01 15.32
C GLN A 111 2.19 -6.10 16.39
N PRO A 112 0.94 -6.57 16.57
CA PRO A 112 0.68 -7.72 17.42
C PRO A 112 1.32 -9.01 16.86
N PRO A 113 1.69 -9.98 17.74
CA PRO A 113 2.06 -11.34 17.33
C PRO A 113 1.02 -11.95 16.39
N VAL A 114 1.48 -12.70 15.39
CA VAL A 114 0.63 -13.27 14.32
C VAL A 114 -0.54 -14.11 14.86
N ASP A 115 -0.31 -14.88 15.91
CA ASP A 115 -1.34 -15.74 16.52
C ASP A 115 -2.51 -14.94 17.10
N PHE A 116 -2.33 -13.64 17.35
CA PHE A 116 -3.37 -12.76 17.85
C PHE A 116 -4.31 -12.23 16.76
N TRP A 117 -3.96 -12.40 15.49
CA TRP A 117 -4.73 -11.80 14.40
C TRP A 117 -4.90 -12.67 13.15
N ARG A 118 -4.26 -13.85 13.05
CA ARG A 118 -4.40 -14.76 11.91
C ARG A 118 -5.81 -15.38 11.73
N LYS A 119 -6.70 -15.26 12.71
CA LYS A 119 -8.04 -15.87 12.68
C LYS A 119 -9.16 -14.86 12.46
N PHE A 120 -10.16 -15.27 11.68
CA PHE A 120 -11.51 -14.71 11.70
C PHE A 120 -12.42 -15.65 12.48
N ILE A 121 -13.19 -15.10 13.41
CA ILE A 121 -14.01 -15.85 14.34
C ILE A 121 -15.48 -15.56 14.04
N TYR A 122 -16.27 -16.63 13.91
CA TYR A 122 -17.70 -16.58 13.67
C TYR A 122 -18.41 -17.09 14.94
N CYS A 123 -19.25 -16.27 15.56
CA CYS A 123 -19.84 -16.57 16.87
C CYS A 123 -21.22 -15.94 17.04
N THR A 124 -21.96 -16.37 18.06
CA THR A 124 -23.23 -15.76 18.43
C THR A 124 -23.03 -14.53 19.31
N SER A 125 -22.05 -14.58 20.21
CA SER A 125 -21.51 -13.44 20.94
C SER A 125 -20.03 -13.67 21.23
N LEU A 126 -19.28 -12.62 21.59
CA LEU A 126 -17.84 -12.74 21.85
C LEU A 126 -17.54 -13.71 23.00
N THR A 127 -18.41 -13.78 24.01
CA THR A 127 -18.32 -14.72 25.13
C THR A 127 -19.14 -16.00 24.96
N GLY A 128 -20.01 -16.07 23.94
CA GLY A 128 -20.95 -17.17 23.71
C GLY A 128 -20.41 -18.30 22.83
N PRO A 129 -21.27 -19.18 22.30
CA PRO A 129 -20.86 -20.26 21.39
C PRO A 129 -20.16 -19.77 20.10
N MET A 130 -19.12 -20.49 19.71
CA MET A 130 -18.42 -20.30 18.44
C MET A 130 -19.07 -21.15 17.34
N LEU A 131 -19.41 -20.53 16.22
CA LEU A 131 -19.93 -21.20 15.02
C LEU A 131 -18.79 -21.80 14.19
N GLY A 132 -17.63 -21.14 14.19
CA GLY A 132 -16.41 -21.62 13.56
C GLY A 132 -15.34 -20.54 13.50
N SER A 133 -14.17 -20.90 12.96
CA SER A 133 -13.07 -19.96 12.75
C SER A 133 -12.33 -20.29 11.46
N VAL A 134 -11.80 -19.26 10.80
CA VAL A 134 -10.99 -19.41 9.60
C VAL A 134 -9.62 -18.81 9.86
N ASP A 135 -8.58 -19.62 9.67
CA ASP A 135 -7.21 -19.14 9.61
C ASP A 135 -6.95 -18.67 8.17
N HIS A 136 -6.72 -17.36 8.00
CA HIS A 136 -6.54 -16.78 6.67
C HIS A 136 -5.06 -16.70 6.26
N MET A 137 -4.18 -17.32 7.05
CA MET A 137 -2.73 -17.34 6.85
C MET A 137 -2.18 -18.76 6.86
N HIS A 138 -1.20 -19.04 6.02
CA HIS A 138 -0.44 -20.28 6.05
C HIS A 138 0.93 -20.07 6.71
N PRO A 139 1.50 -21.09 7.40
CA PRO A 139 2.83 -20.97 8.02
C PRO A 139 3.91 -20.46 7.05
N ARG A 140 3.88 -20.94 5.79
CA ARG A 140 4.79 -20.55 4.71
C ARG A 140 4.75 -19.05 4.36
N ASP A 141 3.67 -18.35 4.68
CA ASP A 141 3.55 -16.90 4.45
C ASP A 141 4.53 -16.08 5.32
N PHE A 142 5.03 -16.69 6.41
CA PHE A 142 5.99 -16.09 7.33
C PHE A 142 7.43 -16.60 7.14
N GLU A 143 7.64 -17.60 6.28
CA GLU A 143 8.97 -18.17 5.95
C GLU A 143 9.75 -17.32 4.94
N LYS A 144 9.19 -16.18 4.49
CA LYS A 144 9.84 -15.23 3.58
C LYS A 144 10.34 -15.89 2.29
N ILE A 145 9.58 -16.86 1.75
CA ILE A 145 9.98 -17.62 0.56
C ILE A 145 9.84 -16.78 -0.71
N VAL A 146 8.70 -16.10 -0.87
CA VAL A 146 8.35 -15.35 -2.08
C VAL A 146 8.56 -13.83 -1.96
N SER A 147 8.85 -13.38 -0.74
CA SER A 147 9.11 -11.99 -0.38
C SER A 147 10.05 -11.95 0.83
N PRO A 148 10.99 -10.99 0.93
CA PRO A 148 11.87 -10.88 2.09
C PRO A 148 11.13 -10.43 3.36
N ILE A 149 9.87 -10.05 3.24
CA ILE A 149 9.08 -9.50 4.33
C ILE A 149 7.65 -10.02 4.30
N SER A 150 7.12 -10.32 5.49
CA SER A 150 5.75 -10.80 5.66
C SER A 150 4.75 -9.66 5.69
N VAL A 151 3.48 -10.00 5.47
CA VAL A 151 2.32 -9.15 5.74
C VAL A 151 2.31 -8.62 7.17
N ALA A 152 1.59 -7.51 7.40
CA ALA A 152 1.50 -6.90 8.72
C ALA A 152 0.06 -6.49 9.08
N HIS A 153 -0.22 -6.49 10.38
CA HIS A 153 -1.46 -5.93 10.94
C HIS A 153 -1.14 -4.65 11.72
N PHE A 154 -1.40 -3.50 11.09
CA PHE A 154 -1.02 -2.19 11.63
C PHE A 154 -1.98 -1.09 11.18
N SER A 155 -2.72 -0.52 12.13
CA SER A 155 -3.74 0.50 11.87
C SER A 155 -3.18 1.76 11.19
N GLN A 156 -3.96 2.33 10.29
CA GLN A 156 -3.57 3.44 9.41
C GLN A 156 -3.11 4.67 10.19
N TYR A 157 -3.77 5.04 11.30
CA TYR A 157 -3.32 6.19 12.08
C TYR A 157 -1.93 6.00 12.68
N LYS A 158 -1.55 4.77 13.05
CA LYS A 158 -0.22 4.42 13.53
C LYS A 158 0.78 4.53 12.37
N LEU A 159 0.43 4.03 11.19
CA LEU A 159 1.23 4.17 9.96
C LEU A 159 1.45 5.64 9.58
N THR A 160 0.39 6.44 9.52
CA THR A 160 0.45 7.87 9.20
C THR A 160 1.40 8.60 10.15
N ARG A 161 1.37 8.29 11.45
CA ARG A 161 2.33 8.86 12.42
C ARG A 161 3.78 8.53 12.09
N LEU A 162 4.07 7.30 11.70
CA LEU A 162 5.43 6.90 11.29
C LEU A 162 5.86 7.60 10.00
N LEU A 163 4.97 7.69 9.00
CA LEU A 163 5.23 8.37 7.74
C LEU A 163 5.49 9.87 7.91
N VAL A 164 4.71 10.53 8.77
CA VAL A 164 4.91 11.95 9.11
C VAL A 164 6.28 12.15 9.76
N LYS A 165 6.65 11.30 10.73
CA LYS A 165 7.98 11.36 11.36
C LYS A 165 9.12 11.17 10.35
N LEU A 166 8.94 10.29 9.36
CA LEU A 166 9.92 10.12 8.27
C LEU A 166 10.04 11.38 7.43
N LEU A 167 8.93 12.03 7.07
CA LEU A 167 8.95 13.30 6.35
C LEU A 167 9.64 14.41 7.15
N GLU A 168 9.36 14.53 8.45
CA GLU A 168 10.05 15.48 9.34
C GLU A 168 11.56 15.25 9.34
N ASN A 169 12.01 13.99 9.41
CA ASN A 169 13.43 13.64 9.29
C ASN A 169 14.04 13.99 7.92
N LEU A 170 13.22 13.99 6.87
CA LEU A 170 13.58 14.46 5.52
C LEU A 170 13.46 15.99 5.36
N GLY A 171 13.19 16.70 6.46
CA GLY A 171 13.12 18.17 6.52
C GLY A 171 11.77 18.76 6.11
N PHE A 172 10.68 17.97 6.17
CA PHE A 172 9.34 18.54 6.02
C PHE A 172 8.92 19.34 7.24
N GLN A 173 8.18 20.41 6.99
CA GLN A 173 7.54 21.21 8.03
C GLN A 173 6.03 21.04 7.96
N ILE A 174 5.41 20.74 9.10
CA ILE A 174 3.95 20.70 9.22
C ILE A 174 3.48 22.11 9.55
N CYS A 175 2.75 22.72 8.63
CA CYS A 175 2.25 24.08 8.75
C CYS A 175 0.74 24.04 8.95
N THR A 176 0.25 24.75 9.96
CA THR A 176 -1.19 24.95 10.18
C THR A 176 -1.61 26.32 9.67
N SER A 177 -2.89 26.47 9.32
CA SER A 177 -3.45 27.74 8.86
C SER A 177 -3.46 28.85 9.95
N GLU A 178 -3.19 28.49 11.20
CA GLU A 178 -3.13 29.39 12.38
C GLU A 178 -1.69 29.68 12.84
N GLY A 179 -0.67 29.22 12.09
CA GLY A 179 0.74 29.46 12.42
C GLY A 179 1.16 30.95 12.36
N PRO A 180 2.30 31.31 12.99
CA PRO A 180 2.75 32.70 13.05
C PRO A 180 2.96 33.31 11.66
N GLU A 181 2.76 34.63 11.57
CA GLU A 181 2.49 35.51 10.42
C GLU A 181 3.35 35.43 9.13
N GLY A 182 4.17 34.39 8.89
CA GLY A 182 5.21 34.40 7.86
C GLY A 182 4.95 33.68 6.52
N LEU A 183 3.95 32.80 6.38
CA LEU A 183 3.83 31.91 5.20
C LEU A 183 3.01 32.46 4.02
N ASP A 184 2.32 33.58 4.20
CA ASP A 184 1.42 34.09 3.15
C ASP A 184 2.21 34.66 1.96
N HIS A 185 3.35 35.31 2.23
CA HIS A 185 4.19 35.97 1.23
C HIS A 185 5.48 35.22 0.88
N GLU A 186 5.88 34.20 1.65
CA GLU A 186 7.03 33.38 1.28
C GLU A 186 6.66 32.35 0.19
N PRO A 187 7.52 32.17 -0.83
CA PRO A 187 7.35 31.09 -1.80
C PRO A 187 7.50 29.73 -1.10
N LEU A 188 6.66 28.78 -1.49
CA LEU A 188 6.72 27.41 -0.97
C LEU A 188 8.09 26.80 -1.28
N ARG A 189 8.73 26.24 -0.27
CA ARG A 189 10.08 25.67 -0.38
C ARG A 189 10.05 24.25 -0.96
N GLY A 190 8.87 23.62 -0.96
CA GLY A 190 8.61 22.30 -1.51
C GLY A 190 9.03 21.18 -0.57
N ARG A 191 8.77 21.38 0.73
CA ARG A 191 8.89 20.44 1.85
C ARG A 191 7.89 20.80 2.97
N GLU A 192 6.67 21.14 2.61
CA GLU A 192 5.64 21.55 3.56
C GLU A 192 4.44 20.59 3.50
N ILE A 193 3.84 20.34 4.66
CA ILE A 193 2.49 19.77 4.78
C ILE A 193 1.58 20.88 5.30
N LEU A 194 0.74 21.43 4.42
CA LEU A 194 -0.18 22.51 4.75
C LEU A 194 -1.50 21.92 5.25
N MET A 195 -1.65 21.85 6.57
CA MET A 195 -2.85 21.37 7.25
C MET A 195 -3.92 22.47 7.30
N GLY A 196 -5.20 22.09 7.21
CA GLY A 196 -6.33 23.03 7.13
C GLY A 196 -6.44 23.77 5.78
N HIS A 197 -5.78 23.27 4.74
CA HIS A 197 -5.75 23.87 3.40
C HIS A 197 -6.48 22.97 2.40
N GLU A 198 -7.54 23.49 1.77
CA GLU A 198 -8.38 22.74 0.86
C GLU A 198 -8.21 23.24 -0.59
N CYS A 199 -8.01 22.32 -1.54
CA CYS A 199 -8.03 22.65 -2.95
C CYS A 199 -9.47 22.85 -3.43
N VAL A 200 -9.80 24.03 -3.94
CA VAL A 200 -11.17 24.40 -4.36
C VAL A 200 -11.31 24.67 -5.85
N SER A 201 -10.20 24.87 -6.58
CA SER A 201 -10.20 24.98 -8.04
C SER A 201 -8.88 24.45 -8.61
N VAL A 202 -8.92 23.86 -9.81
CA VAL A 202 -7.77 23.39 -10.58
C VAL A 202 -7.87 23.93 -12.00
N GLU A 203 -6.93 24.78 -12.38
CA GLU A 203 -6.82 25.37 -13.71
C GLU A 203 -5.56 24.84 -14.41
N MET A 204 -5.71 24.27 -15.61
CA MET A 204 -4.58 23.76 -16.39
C MET A 204 -4.19 24.82 -17.41
N THR A 205 -3.01 25.39 -17.28
CA THR A 205 -2.38 26.17 -18.35
C THR A 205 -1.44 25.25 -19.11
N GLY A 206 -1.21 25.47 -20.40
CA GLY A 206 -0.42 24.54 -21.24
C GLY A 206 0.99 24.20 -20.74
N GLN A 207 1.51 24.90 -19.71
CA GLN A 207 2.83 24.66 -19.12
C GLN A 207 2.80 24.31 -17.61
N CYS A 208 1.75 24.69 -16.87
CA CYS A 208 1.63 24.40 -15.43
C CYS A 208 0.16 24.26 -14.99
N VAL A 209 -0.05 23.58 -13.86
CA VAL A 209 -1.34 23.48 -13.18
C VAL A 209 -1.38 24.49 -12.04
N THR A 210 -2.47 25.24 -11.96
CA THR A 210 -2.72 26.20 -10.90
C THR A 210 -3.85 25.69 -10.01
N ALA A 211 -3.54 25.39 -8.75
CA ALA A 211 -4.53 25.07 -7.73
C ALA A 211 -4.91 26.33 -6.96
N THR A 212 -6.19 26.62 -6.80
CA THR A 212 -6.67 27.61 -5.82
C THR A 212 -6.96 26.88 -4.52
N VAL A 213 -6.33 27.35 -3.44
CA VAL A 213 -6.38 26.74 -2.12
C VAL A 213 -7.09 27.67 -1.16
N SER A 214 -8.11 27.19 -0.47
CA SER A 214 -8.79 27.89 0.62
C SER A 214 -8.24 27.46 1.98
N PHE A 215 -8.18 28.40 2.91
CA PHE A 215 -7.75 28.16 4.29
C PHE A 215 -8.35 29.22 5.23
N SER A 216 -8.40 28.92 6.53
CA SER A 216 -8.90 29.86 7.53
C SER A 216 -7.77 30.46 8.35
N LYS A 217 -7.70 31.80 8.41
CA LYS A 217 -6.76 32.57 9.22
C LYS A 217 -7.54 33.58 10.05
N GLU A 218 -7.34 33.59 11.38
CA GLU A 218 -8.06 34.49 12.31
C GLU A 218 -9.60 34.44 12.13
N GLY A 219 -10.14 33.26 11.83
CA GLY A 219 -11.57 33.06 11.60
C GLY A 219 -12.09 33.56 10.24
N LYS A 220 -11.24 34.16 9.39
CA LYS A 220 -11.59 34.58 8.02
C LYS A 220 -11.16 33.53 7.00
N LEU A 221 -12.01 33.30 6.01
CA LEU A 221 -11.70 32.42 4.88
C LEU A 221 -10.85 33.20 3.87
N MET A 222 -9.67 32.67 3.56
CA MET A 222 -8.70 33.22 2.62
C MET A 222 -8.49 32.24 1.47
N THR A 223 -8.00 32.75 0.34
CA THR A 223 -7.58 31.91 -0.79
C THR A 223 -6.19 32.30 -1.30
N LYS A 224 -5.43 31.32 -1.80
CA LYS A 224 -4.12 31.51 -2.44
C LYS A 224 -4.02 30.60 -3.67
N LYS A 225 -3.36 31.08 -4.73
CA LYS A 225 -3.04 30.27 -5.91
C LYS A 225 -1.66 29.64 -5.75
N ILE A 226 -1.56 28.34 -6.02
CA ILE A 226 -0.30 27.59 -6.05
C ILE A 226 -0.11 27.05 -7.46
N GLN A 227 1.01 27.37 -8.09
CA GLN A 227 1.38 26.81 -9.39
C GLN A 227 2.31 25.63 -9.20
N SER A 228 2.04 24.54 -9.90
CA SER A 228 2.93 23.38 -9.96
C SER A 228 3.05 22.82 -11.37
N LYS A 229 4.14 22.07 -11.63
CA LYS A 229 4.29 21.33 -12.89
C LYS A 229 3.37 20.11 -12.94
N ILE A 230 3.20 19.46 -11.79
CA ILE A 230 2.36 18.28 -11.61
C ILE A 230 1.50 18.47 -10.35
N LEU A 231 0.24 18.05 -10.43
CA LEU A 231 -0.68 17.94 -9.31
C LEU A 231 -1.12 16.48 -9.17
N VAL A 232 -0.96 15.91 -7.97
CA VAL A 232 -1.41 14.56 -7.66
C VAL A 232 -2.55 14.62 -6.65
N GLY A 233 -3.75 14.21 -7.07
CA GLY A 233 -4.91 14.01 -6.21
C GLY A 233 -4.81 12.67 -5.48
N ALA A 234 -4.47 12.73 -4.19
CA ALA A 234 -4.45 11.63 -3.23
C ALA A 234 -5.40 11.91 -2.05
N ASP A 235 -6.47 12.66 -2.31
CA ASP A 235 -7.39 13.29 -1.34
C ASP A 235 -8.59 12.39 -0.97
N GLY A 236 -8.41 11.08 -1.11
CA GLY A 236 -9.30 10.05 -0.60
C GLY A 236 -10.56 9.82 -1.44
N ALA A 237 -11.47 8.97 -0.93
CA ALA A 237 -12.67 8.58 -1.65
C ALA A 237 -13.48 9.80 -2.11
N GLY A 238 -13.66 10.79 -1.23
CA GLY A 238 -14.36 12.04 -1.50
C GLY A 238 -13.71 13.00 -2.50
N SER A 239 -12.58 12.62 -3.12
CA SER A 239 -11.65 13.46 -3.91
C SER A 239 -12.31 14.67 -4.56
N THR A 240 -11.86 15.83 -4.09
CA THR A 240 -12.19 17.14 -4.65
C THR A 240 -11.43 17.34 -5.95
N VAL A 241 -10.16 16.93 -6.03
CA VAL A 241 -9.36 17.02 -7.27
C VAL A 241 -10.03 16.30 -8.43
N ARG A 242 -10.44 15.04 -8.25
CA ARG A 242 -11.12 14.24 -9.29
C ARG A 242 -12.38 14.96 -9.80
N LYS A 243 -13.19 15.51 -8.88
CA LYS A 243 -14.43 16.23 -9.23
C LYS A 243 -14.14 17.53 -9.99
N LEU A 244 -13.14 18.30 -9.56
CA LEU A 244 -12.76 19.57 -10.19
C LEU A 244 -12.26 19.38 -11.63
N VAL A 245 -11.61 18.26 -11.93
CA VAL A 245 -11.17 17.93 -13.30
C VAL A 245 -12.17 17.12 -14.10
N GLY A 246 -13.38 16.90 -13.57
CA GLY A 246 -14.48 16.26 -14.29
C GLY A 246 -14.27 14.79 -14.63
N ILE A 247 -13.57 14.03 -13.78
CA ILE A 247 -13.37 12.59 -13.98
C ILE A 247 -14.41 11.80 -13.18
N ASP A 248 -15.20 10.99 -13.88
CA ASP A 248 -16.19 10.12 -13.28
C ASP A 248 -15.59 8.79 -12.76
N LEU A 249 -16.37 8.13 -11.90
CA LEU A 249 -16.11 6.80 -11.37
C LEU A 249 -17.07 5.79 -12.01
N LYS A 250 -16.53 4.66 -12.47
CA LYS A 250 -17.31 3.52 -13.00
C LYS A 250 -17.28 2.34 -12.05
N GLY A 251 -18.42 1.69 -11.84
CA GLY A 251 -18.54 0.46 -11.05
C GLY A 251 -19.84 0.36 -10.25
N GLU A 252 -19.86 -0.52 -9.26
CA GLU A 252 -21.01 -0.77 -8.39
C GLU A 252 -21.02 0.23 -7.22
N LYS A 253 -22.13 0.97 -7.07
CA LYS A 253 -22.35 1.94 -5.98
C LYS A 253 -23.21 1.33 -4.88
N ASP A 254 -23.05 1.86 -3.67
CA ASP A 254 -23.94 1.60 -2.52
C ASP A 254 -24.12 0.11 -2.21
N LEU A 255 -23.02 -0.66 -2.25
CA LEU A 255 -23.04 -2.10 -1.96
C LEU A 255 -23.54 -2.41 -0.55
N GLN A 256 -23.10 -1.60 0.42
CA GLN A 256 -23.55 -1.68 1.80
C GLN A 256 -23.33 -0.36 2.51
N LYS A 257 -24.24 0.01 3.40
CA LYS A 257 -24.12 1.16 4.29
C LYS A 257 -23.92 0.65 5.72
N LEU A 258 -22.94 1.20 6.41
CA LEU A 258 -22.50 0.72 7.72
C LEU A 258 -22.26 1.92 8.65
N VAL A 259 -22.46 1.72 9.94
CA VAL A 259 -21.95 2.60 10.99
C VAL A 259 -20.74 1.93 11.61
N SER A 260 -19.63 2.66 11.67
CA SER A 260 -18.43 2.27 12.41
C SER A 260 -18.43 2.96 13.77
N VAL A 261 -18.25 2.16 14.82
CA VAL A 261 -18.13 2.62 16.21
C VAL A 261 -16.71 2.29 16.68
N HIS A 262 -15.86 3.30 16.83
CA HIS A 262 -14.53 3.16 17.41
C HIS A 262 -14.64 3.29 18.93
N PHE A 263 -14.19 2.27 19.66
CA PHE A 263 -14.25 2.26 21.12
C PHE A 263 -13.03 1.57 21.75
N LEU A 264 -12.83 1.84 23.04
CA LEU A 264 -11.82 1.20 23.88
C LEU A 264 -12.50 0.35 24.97
N SER A 265 -11.95 -0.83 25.26
CA SER A 265 -12.26 -1.64 26.43
C SER A 265 -11.10 -2.60 26.73
N ASN A 266 -10.37 -2.33 27.81
CA ASN A 266 -9.26 -3.15 28.26
C ASN A 266 -9.74 -4.50 28.81
N ASP A 267 -10.93 -4.55 29.41
CA ASP A 267 -11.53 -5.81 29.84
C ASP A 267 -11.82 -6.73 28.65
N LEU A 268 -12.46 -6.23 27.59
CA LEU A 268 -12.70 -7.01 26.38
C LEU A 268 -11.39 -7.43 25.69
N GLY A 269 -10.42 -6.52 25.61
CA GLY A 269 -9.08 -6.80 25.07
C GLY A 269 -8.41 -7.98 25.77
N ARG A 270 -8.37 -7.97 27.12
CA ARG A 270 -7.81 -9.06 27.92
C ARG A 270 -8.56 -10.37 27.75
N TYR A 271 -9.89 -10.32 27.72
CA TYR A 271 -10.72 -11.51 27.50
C TYR A 271 -10.40 -12.17 26.16
N LEU A 272 -10.46 -11.41 25.06
CA LEU A 272 -10.20 -11.93 23.72
C LEU A 272 -8.75 -12.40 23.56
N LEU A 273 -7.79 -11.72 24.16
CA LEU A 273 -6.38 -12.13 24.12
C LEU A 273 -6.17 -13.53 24.73
N ASN A 274 -6.86 -13.84 25.83
CA ASN A 274 -6.69 -15.08 26.57
C ASN A 274 -7.53 -16.23 26.00
N GLU A 275 -8.78 -15.94 25.64
CA GLU A 275 -9.75 -16.99 25.29
C GLU A 275 -9.83 -17.21 23.78
N ARG A 276 -9.83 -16.12 22.99
CA ARG A 276 -10.24 -16.14 21.58
C ARG A 276 -9.52 -15.09 20.73
N PRO A 277 -8.18 -15.18 20.56
CA PRO A 277 -7.44 -14.24 19.76
C PRO A 277 -7.88 -14.29 18.29
N GLY A 278 -8.12 -13.11 17.70
CA GLY A 278 -8.53 -12.97 16.30
C GLY A 278 -8.52 -11.51 15.85
N MET A 279 -8.47 -11.30 14.53
CA MET A 279 -8.55 -9.96 13.94
C MET A 279 -9.99 -9.49 13.76
N LEU A 280 -10.83 -10.39 13.24
CA LEU A 280 -12.23 -10.10 12.91
C LEU A 280 -13.15 -11.05 13.65
N PHE A 281 -14.20 -10.51 14.24
CA PHE A 281 -15.26 -11.27 14.87
C PHE A 281 -16.57 -10.96 14.15
N PHE A 282 -17.11 -11.95 13.46
CA PHE A 282 -18.44 -11.92 12.86
C PHE A 282 -19.43 -12.45 13.88
N ILE A 283 -20.32 -11.57 14.32
CA ILE A 283 -21.21 -11.82 15.45
C ILE A 283 -22.64 -11.85 14.94
N PHE A 284 -23.32 -12.98 15.12
CA PHE A 284 -24.70 -13.20 14.68
C PHE A 284 -25.56 -13.66 15.86
N ASN A 285 -26.39 -12.77 16.42
CA ASN A 285 -27.40 -13.19 17.40
C ASN A 285 -28.78 -12.59 17.14
N THR A 286 -29.72 -13.02 17.98
CA THR A 286 -31.14 -12.64 17.93
C THR A 286 -31.35 -11.13 18.13
N GLU A 287 -30.42 -10.46 18.82
CA GLU A 287 -30.55 -9.05 19.22
C GLU A 287 -29.77 -8.07 18.36
N ALA A 288 -28.70 -8.51 17.69
CA ALA A 288 -27.80 -7.68 16.90
C ALA A 288 -26.89 -8.51 15.98
N ILE A 289 -26.45 -7.87 14.89
CA ILE A 289 -25.43 -8.41 13.98
C ILE A 289 -24.34 -7.35 13.84
N GLY A 290 -23.08 -7.77 13.89
CA GLY A 290 -21.96 -6.85 13.74
C GLY A 290 -20.67 -7.55 13.38
N VAL A 291 -19.73 -6.76 12.86
CA VAL A 291 -18.34 -7.19 12.63
C VAL A 291 -17.45 -6.36 13.52
N LEU A 292 -16.78 -6.99 14.47
CA LEU A 292 -15.80 -6.33 15.33
C LEU A 292 -14.40 -6.52 14.73
N VAL A 293 -13.69 -5.42 14.49
CA VAL A 293 -12.28 -5.40 14.11
C VAL A 293 -11.44 -5.10 15.35
N ALA A 294 -10.56 -6.03 15.72
CA ALA A 294 -9.62 -5.84 16.82
C ALA A 294 -8.33 -5.19 16.31
N HIS A 295 -8.17 -3.88 16.52
CA HIS A 295 -6.99 -3.14 16.06
C HIS A 295 -5.80 -3.28 17.01
N ASP A 296 -6.07 -3.45 18.31
CA ASP A 296 -5.03 -3.66 19.32
C ASP A 296 -5.64 -4.36 20.55
N LEU A 297 -5.55 -5.70 20.61
CA LEU A 297 -6.10 -6.47 21.73
C LEU A 297 -5.46 -6.08 23.08
N LYS A 298 -4.16 -5.73 23.09
CA LYS A 298 -3.46 -5.37 24.34
C LYS A 298 -3.94 -4.04 24.90
N ARG A 299 -4.30 -3.08 24.03
CA ARG A 299 -4.88 -1.79 24.42
C ARG A 299 -6.40 -1.79 24.47
N GLY A 300 -7.04 -2.90 24.08
CA GLY A 300 -8.49 -2.99 23.96
C GLY A 300 -9.06 -2.03 22.91
N GLU A 301 -8.38 -1.80 21.78
CA GLU A 301 -8.84 -0.89 20.72
C GLU A 301 -9.61 -1.63 19.64
N PHE A 302 -10.87 -1.23 19.42
CA PHE A 302 -11.79 -1.92 18.53
C PHE A 302 -12.58 -0.97 17.62
N VAL A 303 -12.96 -1.48 16.44
CA VAL A 303 -13.97 -0.84 15.59
C VAL A 303 -15.09 -1.83 15.33
N LEU A 304 -16.30 -1.51 15.81
CA LEU A 304 -17.50 -2.28 15.52
C LEU A 304 -18.19 -1.72 14.28
N GLN A 305 -18.47 -2.58 13.30
CA GLN A 305 -19.23 -2.25 12.10
C GLN A 305 -20.63 -2.87 12.17
N VAL A 306 -21.65 -2.05 11.97
CA VAL A 306 -23.06 -2.43 12.09
C VAL A 306 -23.80 -2.00 10.81
N PRO A 307 -24.64 -2.86 10.21
CA PRO A 307 -25.52 -2.48 9.10
C PRO A 307 -26.36 -1.24 9.41
N PHE A 308 -26.45 -0.32 8.45
CA PHE A 308 -27.14 0.95 8.57
C PHE A 308 -28.07 1.19 7.39
N TYR A 309 -29.34 1.54 7.64
CA TYR A 309 -30.37 1.61 6.59
C TYR A 309 -31.08 2.97 6.53
N PRO A 310 -30.43 4.01 5.97
CA PRO A 310 -31.06 5.32 5.77
C PRO A 310 -32.02 5.29 4.56
N PRO A 311 -33.17 5.99 4.60
CA PRO A 311 -33.56 6.97 5.61
C PRO A 311 -34.34 6.40 6.81
N GLN A 312 -34.57 5.08 6.89
CA GLN A 312 -35.34 4.49 8.00
C GLN A 312 -34.61 4.59 9.35
N GLN A 313 -33.28 4.61 9.30
CA GLN A 313 -32.41 4.86 10.44
C GLN A 313 -31.62 6.16 10.21
N ASN A 314 -31.43 6.92 11.29
CA ASN A 314 -30.61 8.12 11.31
C ASN A 314 -29.33 7.88 12.10
N LEU A 315 -28.32 8.72 11.93
CA LEU A 315 -27.08 8.60 12.71
C LEU A 315 -27.32 8.82 14.21
N GLU A 316 -28.31 9.64 14.58
CA GLU A 316 -28.71 9.85 15.99
C GLU A 316 -29.23 8.59 16.69
N ASP A 317 -29.71 7.61 15.91
CA ASP A 317 -30.09 6.28 16.42
C ASP A 317 -28.86 5.50 16.94
N PHE A 318 -27.65 5.95 16.63
CA PHE A 318 -26.37 5.38 17.05
C PHE A 318 -25.61 6.32 17.98
N ASN A 319 -26.29 6.97 18.92
CA ASN A 319 -25.60 7.74 19.95
C ASN A 319 -24.75 6.81 20.87
N PRO A 320 -23.77 7.37 21.62
CA PRO A 320 -22.82 6.57 22.41
C PRO A 320 -23.48 5.57 23.38
N GLU A 321 -24.58 5.94 24.03
CA GLU A 321 -25.27 5.06 24.99
C GLU A 321 -25.98 3.90 24.30
N ILE A 322 -26.56 4.12 23.12
CA ILE A 322 -27.13 3.05 22.31
C ILE A 322 -26.01 2.12 21.79
N CYS A 323 -24.90 2.68 21.34
CA CYS A 323 -23.74 1.91 20.90
C CYS A 323 -23.16 1.05 22.02
N LYS A 324 -23.06 1.54 23.26
CA LYS A 324 -22.66 0.73 24.42
C LYS A 324 -23.59 -0.46 24.63
N LYS A 325 -24.92 -0.25 24.62
CA LYS A 325 -25.90 -1.34 24.74
C LYS A 325 -25.79 -2.35 23.61
N LEU A 326 -25.54 -1.89 22.39
CA LEU A 326 -25.30 -2.76 21.24
C LEU A 326 -24.03 -3.59 21.42
N ILE A 327 -22.95 -2.98 21.93
CA ILE A 327 -21.71 -3.69 22.26
C ILE A 327 -21.98 -4.75 23.33
N TYR A 328 -22.73 -4.47 24.40
CA TYR A 328 -23.07 -5.48 25.42
C TYR A 328 -23.76 -6.71 24.83
N LYS A 329 -24.74 -6.49 23.94
CA LYS A 329 -25.47 -7.58 23.24
C LYS A 329 -24.54 -8.43 22.37
N LEU A 330 -23.61 -7.80 21.66
CA LEU A 330 -22.65 -8.48 20.78
C LEU A 330 -21.53 -9.17 21.57
N VAL A 331 -21.12 -8.58 22.69
CA VAL A 331 -20.13 -9.17 23.60
C VAL A 331 -20.75 -10.38 24.31
N GLY A 332 -22.02 -10.30 24.72
CA GLY A 332 -22.71 -11.32 25.51
C GLY A 332 -22.60 -11.10 27.03
N ARG A 333 -22.03 -9.98 27.46
CA ARG A 333 -21.99 -9.51 28.86
C ARG A 333 -21.83 -8.00 28.92
N GLU A 334 -22.15 -7.42 30.06
CA GLU A 334 -21.84 -6.01 30.34
C GLU A 334 -20.34 -5.81 30.57
N LEU A 335 -19.84 -4.66 30.11
CA LEU A 335 -18.45 -4.23 30.27
C LEU A 335 -18.46 -2.84 30.92
N SER A 336 -17.77 -2.68 32.03
CA SER A 336 -17.77 -1.42 32.80
C SER A 336 -16.84 -0.35 32.22
N ASP A 337 -15.96 -0.69 31.28
CA ASP A 337 -14.88 0.15 30.79
C ASP A 337 -15.00 0.57 29.31
N ILE A 338 -16.21 0.51 28.73
CA ILE A 338 -16.43 0.94 27.34
C ILE A 338 -16.33 2.46 27.23
N ASP A 339 -15.35 2.91 26.45
CA ASP A 339 -15.20 4.30 26.03
C ASP A 339 -15.43 4.43 24.52
N VAL A 340 -16.54 5.06 24.13
CA VAL A 340 -16.91 5.27 22.71
C VAL A 340 -16.24 6.55 22.22
N ILE A 341 -15.26 6.40 21.33
CA ILE A 341 -14.41 7.49 20.85
C ILE A 341 -15.02 8.22 19.67
N ASP A 342 -15.56 7.47 18.70
CA ASP A 342 -16.03 8.03 17.42
C ASP A 342 -17.10 7.13 16.79
N ILE A 343 -18.06 7.74 16.11
CA ILE A 343 -19.18 7.06 15.45
C ILE A 343 -19.38 7.68 14.07
N LYS A 344 -19.16 6.88 13.02
CA LYS A 344 -19.16 7.38 11.64
C LYS A 344 -19.94 6.49 10.68
N PRO A 345 -20.87 7.06 9.91
CA PRO A 345 -21.47 6.35 8.80
C PRO A 345 -20.44 6.25 7.67
N TRP A 346 -20.45 5.12 6.97
CA TRP A 346 -19.67 4.96 5.75
C TRP A 346 -20.41 4.07 4.75
N MET A 347 -20.08 4.27 3.47
CA MET A 347 -20.70 3.57 2.36
C MET A 347 -19.64 2.82 1.57
N MET A 348 -19.94 1.56 1.30
CA MET A 348 -19.10 0.67 0.54
C MET A 348 -19.37 0.85 -0.95
N HIS A 349 -18.31 1.17 -1.70
CA HIS A 349 -18.34 1.34 -3.15
C HIS A 349 -17.30 0.40 -3.79
N ALA A 350 -17.54 0.02 -5.04
CA ALA A 350 -16.61 -0.73 -5.88
C ALA A 350 -16.48 0.02 -7.21
N GLU A 351 -15.57 1.00 -7.26
CA GLU A 351 -15.52 2.00 -8.33
C GLU A 351 -14.08 2.30 -8.76
N VAL A 352 -13.86 2.56 -10.05
CA VAL A 352 -12.56 2.98 -10.61
C VAL A 352 -12.76 4.20 -11.51
N ALA A 353 -11.85 5.17 -11.42
CA ALA A 353 -11.88 6.38 -12.21
C ALA A 353 -11.73 6.07 -13.71
N GLU A 354 -12.47 6.81 -14.53
CA GLU A 354 -12.41 6.66 -15.98
C GLU A 354 -11.01 6.96 -16.54
N LYS A 355 -10.30 7.88 -15.89
CA LYS A 355 -8.92 8.26 -16.19
C LYS A 355 -8.15 8.44 -14.90
N PHE A 356 -6.90 8.03 -14.91
CA PHE A 356 -5.95 8.25 -13.82
C PHE A 356 -5.06 9.45 -14.12
N VAL A 357 -4.87 9.80 -15.39
CA VAL A 357 -4.04 10.91 -15.84
C VAL A 357 -4.84 11.82 -16.78
N CYS A 358 -4.77 13.14 -16.57
CA CYS A 358 -5.39 14.13 -17.44
C CYS A 358 -4.58 15.43 -17.52
N GLY A 359 -5.05 16.39 -18.32
CA GLY A 359 -4.42 17.70 -18.46
C GLY A 359 -2.99 17.62 -18.97
N ASN A 360 -2.76 16.98 -20.13
CA ASN A 360 -1.42 16.78 -20.71
C ASN A 360 -0.42 16.13 -19.73
N ASN A 361 -0.88 15.16 -18.94
CA ASN A 361 -0.12 14.44 -17.92
C ASN A 361 0.32 15.30 -16.72
N GLN A 362 -0.37 16.41 -16.46
CA GLN A 362 -0.06 17.29 -15.34
C GLN A 362 -0.96 17.04 -14.12
N VAL A 363 -2.14 16.43 -14.28
CA VAL A 363 -3.01 16.05 -13.17
C VAL A 363 -3.17 14.54 -13.11
N ILE A 364 -2.88 13.97 -11.94
CA ILE A 364 -2.83 12.52 -11.72
C ILE A 364 -3.66 12.17 -10.49
N LEU A 365 -4.45 11.10 -10.54
CA LEU A 365 -5.19 10.56 -9.40
C LEU A 365 -4.49 9.31 -8.85
N ALA A 366 -4.42 9.17 -7.52
CA ALA A 366 -3.80 8.03 -6.85
C ALA A 366 -4.59 7.59 -5.60
N GLY A 367 -4.55 6.28 -5.29
CA GLY A 367 -5.29 5.71 -4.15
C GLY A 367 -6.81 5.90 -4.28
N ASP A 368 -7.48 6.14 -3.15
CA ASP A 368 -8.95 6.27 -3.09
C ASP A 368 -9.54 7.40 -3.96
N ALA A 369 -8.71 8.34 -4.41
CA ALA A 369 -9.12 9.33 -5.40
C ALA A 369 -9.37 8.70 -6.78
N ALA A 370 -8.61 7.66 -7.13
CA ALA A 370 -8.66 6.94 -8.39
C ALA A 370 -9.48 5.64 -8.32
N HIS A 371 -9.51 4.95 -7.20
CA HIS A 371 -10.21 3.65 -7.07
C HIS A 371 -10.71 3.40 -5.66
N ARG A 372 -11.91 2.85 -5.53
CA ARG A 372 -12.55 2.53 -4.25
C ARG A 372 -12.95 1.07 -4.25
N PHE A 373 -12.61 0.36 -3.18
CA PHE A 373 -12.91 -1.06 -3.05
C PHE A 373 -13.76 -1.33 -1.80
N PRO A 374 -14.54 -2.43 -1.80
CA PRO A 374 -14.92 -3.09 -0.57
C PRO A 374 -13.70 -3.33 0.34
N PRO A 375 -13.84 -3.25 1.68
CA PRO A 375 -12.74 -3.56 2.60
C PRO A 375 -12.32 -5.03 2.54
N ALA A 376 -13.15 -5.90 1.96
CA ALA A 376 -12.85 -7.32 1.78
C ALA A 376 -11.57 -7.52 0.96
N GLY A 377 -10.54 -8.09 1.58
CA GLY A 377 -9.21 -8.28 0.99
C GLY A 377 -8.19 -7.19 1.30
N GLY A 378 -8.60 -6.08 1.94
CA GLY A 378 -7.65 -5.04 2.39
C GLY A 378 -6.93 -4.30 1.25
N PHE A 379 -7.48 -4.25 0.04
CA PHE A 379 -6.75 -3.77 -1.14
C PHE A 379 -6.57 -2.25 -1.24
N GLY A 380 -7.42 -1.43 -0.60
CA GLY A 380 -7.49 0.02 -0.85
C GLY A 380 -6.16 0.74 -0.62
N MET A 381 -5.73 0.77 0.64
CA MET A 381 -4.45 1.38 1.02
C MET A 381 -3.27 0.74 0.28
N ASN A 382 -3.24 -0.60 0.17
CA ASN A 382 -2.15 -1.33 -0.47
C ASN A 382 -1.98 -0.97 -1.95
N THR A 383 -3.08 -0.93 -2.71
CA THR A 383 -3.07 -0.53 -4.13
C THR A 383 -2.63 0.92 -4.27
N GLY A 384 -3.10 1.81 -3.38
CA GLY A 384 -2.69 3.22 -3.38
C GLY A 384 -1.20 3.44 -3.07
N ILE A 385 -0.59 2.68 -2.14
CA ILE A 385 0.86 2.76 -1.90
C ILE A 385 1.64 2.31 -3.13
N GLN A 386 1.16 1.28 -3.84
CA GLN A 386 1.79 0.83 -5.07
C GLN A 386 1.65 1.86 -6.21
N ASP A 387 0.56 2.63 -6.25
CA ASP A 387 0.43 3.76 -7.18
C ASP A 387 1.51 4.82 -6.91
N ALA A 388 1.72 5.18 -5.64
CA ALA A 388 2.77 6.11 -5.25
C ALA A 388 4.18 5.61 -5.65
N HIS A 389 4.44 4.31 -5.47
CA HIS A 389 5.71 3.69 -5.87
C HIS A 389 5.94 3.75 -7.39
N ASN A 390 4.90 3.45 -8.18
CA ASN A 390 4.96 3.53 -9.64
C ASN A 390 5.15 4.98 -10.15
N LEU A 391 4.48 5.94 -9.51
CA LEU A 391 4.51 7.34 -9.91
C LEU A 391 5.82 8.05 -9.58
N ALA A 392 6.39 7.80 -8.39
CA ALA A 392 7.48 8.61 -7.86
C ALA A 392 8.70 8.67 -8.80
N TRP A 393 9.13 7.52 -9.35
CA TRP A 393 10.29 7.47 -10.23
C TRP A 393 10.00 8.11 -11.60
N LYS A 394 8.77 7.96 -12.13
CA LYS A 394 8.36 8.55 -13.42
C LYS A 394 8.31 10.07 -13.33
N ILE A 395 7.75 10.59 -12.23
CA ILE A 395 7.73 12.02 -11.92
C ILE A 395 9.15 12.55 -11.77
N ALA A 396 10.02 11.85 -11.03
CA ALA A 396 11.41 12.24 -10.87
C ALA A 396 12.19 12.26 -12.20
N SER A 397 12.02 11.23 -13.04
CA SER A 397 12.63 11.18 -14.37
C SER A 397 12.21 12.34 -15.27
N LEU A 398 10.91 12.66 -15.29
CA LEU A 398 10.38 13.79 -16.06
C LEU A 398 10.96 15.13 -15.56
N LEU A 399 10.93 15.36 -14.24
CA LEU A 399 11.34 16.65 -13.66
C LEU A 399 12.85 16.87 -13.73
N ASN A 400 13.64 15.79 -13.75
CA ASN A 400 15.08 15.83 -14.03
C ASN A 400 15.39 15.97 -15.53
N ARG A 401 14.38 16.14 -16.39
CA ARG A 401 14.49 16.30 -17.86
C ARG A 401 15.17 15.12 -18.55
N VAL A 402 14.98 13.94 -18.00
CA VAL A 402 15.48 12.68 -18.55
C VAL A 402 14.48 12.13 -19.57
N THR A 403 13.19 12.19 -19.24
CA THR A 403 12.12 11.57 -20.03
C THR A 403 11.05 12.57 -20.42
N PRO A 404 10.36 12.37 -21.57
CA PRO A 404 9.20 13.17 -21.94
C PRO A 404 7.99 12.91 -21.03
N SER A 405 6.99 13.79 -21.12
CA SER A 405 5.75 13.68 -20.33
C SER A 405 4.93 12.44 -20.68
N SER A 406 5.13 11.82 -21.85
CA SER A 406 4.47 10.58 -22.26
C SER A 406 4.78 9.41 -21.31
N LEU A 407 5.94 9.42 -20.62
CA LEU A 407 6.24 8.41 -19.60
C LEU A 407 5.17 8.39 -18.49
N LEU A 408 4.61 9.55 -18.11
CA LEU A 408 3.56 9.60 -17.09
C LEU A 408 2.25 8.96 -17.55
N ALA A 409 1.96 8.94 -18.86
CA ALA A 409 0.77 8.27 -19.39
C ALA A 409 0.82 6.76 -19.12
N THR A 410 2.01 6.16 -19.05
CA THR A 410 2.17 4.74 -18.70
C THR A 410 1.66 4.40 -17.30
N TYR A 411 1.54 5.37 -16.37
CA TYR A 411 0.94 5.10 -15.06
C TYR A 411 -0.50 4.63 -15.19
N GLU A 412 -1.31 5.24 -16.06
CA GLU A 412 -2.68 4.80 -16.29
C GLU A 412 -2.72 3.42 -16.92
N THR A 413 -1.94 3.21 -17.98
CA THR A 413 -1.84 1.92 -18.69
C THR A 413 -1.41 0.79 -17.76
N GLU A 414 -0.52 1.06 -16.80
CA GLU A 414 -0.01 0.07 -15.86
C GLU A 414 -0.92 -0.15 -14.66
N ARG A 415 -1.45 0.92 -14.02
CA ARG A 415 -2.11 0.82 -12.71
C ARG A 415 -3.63 0.71 -12.77
N LYS A 416 -4.28 1.29 -13.78
CA LYS A 416 -5.74 1.21 -13.91
C LYS A 416 -6.24 -0.22 -14.13
N PRO A 417 -5.61 -1.07 -14.96
CA PRO A 417 -6.02 -2.48 -15.07
C PRO A 417 -5.91 -3.24 -13.74
N ILE A 418 -4.89 -2.95 -12.94
CA ILE A 418 -4.71 -3.57 -11.61
C ILE A 418 -5.80 -3.10 -10.65
N ALA A 419 -6.16 -1.81 -10.67
CA ALA A 419 -7.28 -1.30 -9.88
C ALA A 419 -8.60 -1.97 -10.26
N ILE A 420 -8.89 -2.14 -11.55
CA ILE A 420 -10.10 -2.85 -12.05
C ILE A 420 -10.11 -4.30 -11.55
N PHE A 421 -8.97 -4.99 -11.67
CA PHE A 421 -8.83 -6.37 -11.22
C PHE A 421 -9.07 -6.48 -9.69
N ASN A 422 -8.44 -5.61 -8.90
CA ASN A 422 -8.60 -5.57 -7.45
C ASN A 422 -10.03 -5.22 -7.04
N THR A 423 -10.73 -4.33 -7.77
CA THR A 423 -12.16 -4.06 -7.56
C THR A 423 -12.99 -5.33 -7.74
N ALA A 424 -12.80 -6.04 -8.86
CA ALA A 424 -13.53 -7.27 -9.14
C ALA A 424 -13.26 -8.36 -8.10
N LEU A 425 -11.99 -8.53 -7.70
CA LEU A 425 -11.60 -9.48 -6.65
C LEU A 425 -12.22 -9.12 -5.29
N SER A 426 -12.21 -7.84 -4.91
CA SER A 426 -12.80 -7.36 -3.66
C SER A 426 -14.31 -7.62 -3.61
N VAL A 427 -15.02 -7.42 -4.73
CA VAL A 427 -16.45 -7.71 -4.84
C VAL A 427 -16.74 -9.20 -4.71
N GLN A 428 -15.94 -10.06 -5.34
CA GLN A 428 -16.10 -11.51 -5.21
C GLN A 428 -15.85 -11.98 -3.78
N ASN A 429 -14.79 -11.47 -3.14
CA ASN A 429 -14.45 -11.79 -1.75
C ASN A 429 -15.53 -11.28 -0.78
N PHE A 430 -16.13 -10.11 -1.04
CA PHE A 430 -17.29 -9.62 -0.31
C PHE A 430 -18.51 -10.55 -0.47
N ARG A 431 -18.82 -10.99 -1.70
CA ARG A 431 -19.91 -11.96 -1.96
C ARG A 431 -19.67 -13.29 -1.25
N ALA A 432 -18.41 -13.76 -1.21
CA ALA A 432 -18.02 -14.95 -0.46
C ALA A 432 -18.25 -14.78 1.06
N ALA A 433 -17.93 -13.61 1.62
CA ALA A 433 -18.21 -13.30 3.01
C ALA A 433 -19.72 -13.32 3.35
N MET A 434 -20.59 -12.97 2.39
CA MET A 434 -22.04 -12.99 2.56
C MET A 434 -22.66 -14.40 2.55
N ALA A 435 -21.91 -15.44 2.16
CA ALA A 435 -22.40 -16.83 2.19
C ALA A 435 -22.71 -17.31 3.62
N VAL A 436 -21.98 -16.81 4.62
CA VAL A 436 -22.17 -17.15 6.04
C VAL A 436 -23.52 -16.63 6.57
N PRO A 437 -23.81 -15.31 6.52
CA PRO A 437 -25.13 -14.82 6.96
C PRO A 437 -26.28 -15.42 6.14
N ALA A 438 -26.12 -15.63 4.84
CA ALA A 438 -27.13 -16.29 4.03
C ALA A 438 -27.44 -17.73 4.51
N THR A 439 -26.40 -18.52 4.85
CA THR A 439 -26.56 -19.88 5.40
C THR A 439 -27.28 -19.87 6.76
N LEU A 440 -27.07 -18.83 7.55
CA LEU A 440 -27.75 -18.61 8.83
C LEU A 440 -29.22 -18.14 8.69
N GLY A 441 -29.72 -17.93 7.47
CA GLY A 441 -31.06 -17.39 7.22
C GLY A 441 -31.15 -15.87 7.32
N LEU A 442 -30.00 -15.18 7.32
CA LEU A 442 -29.86 -13.73 7.36
C LEU A 442 -29.47 -13.17 5.99
N ASP A 443 -30.11 -13.65 4.92
CA ASP A 443 -29.74 -13.25 3.56
C ASP A 443 -29.83 -11.71 3.40
N PRO A 444 -28.69 -11.02 3.17
CA PRO A 444 -28.67 -9.57 3.00
C PRO A 444 -29.49 -9.11 1.80
N ALA A 445 -29.69 -9.97 0.78
CA ALA A 445 -30.52 -9.64 -0.38
C ALA A 445 -32.00 -9.45 0.01
N VAL A 446 -32.50 -10.20 1.00
CA VAL A 446 -33.87 -10.04 1.50
C VAL A 446 -34.03 -8.70 2.20
N ALA A 447 -33.08 -8.34 3.08
CA ALA A 447 -33.06 -7.05 3.76
C ALA A 447 -32.97 -5.88 2.77
N ASN A 448 -32.09 -5.99 1.78
CA ASN A 448 -31.89 -4.95 0.76
C ASN A 448 -33.11 -4.82 -0.16
N SER A 449 -33.76 -5.92 -0.53
CA SER A 449 -34.97 -5.90 -1.37
C SER A 449 -36.12 -5.22 -0.65
N VAL A 450 -36.33 -5.54 0.64
CA VAL A 450 -37.32 -4.88 1.49
C VAL A 450 -37.01 -3.39 1.62
N HIS A 451 -35.76 -3.03 1.91
CA HIS A 451 -35.33 -1.64 2.00
C HIS A 451 -35.59 -0.88 0.69
N GLN A 452 -35.30 -1.48 -0.48
CA GLN A 452 -35.57 -0.90 -1.78
C GLN A 452 -37.07 -0.72 -2.06
N VAL A 453 -37.92 -1.70 -1.71
CA VAL A 453 -39.38 -1.58 -1.86
C VAL A 453 -39.94 -0.47 -0.97
N ILE A 454 -39.44 -0.34 0.26
CA ILE A 454 -39.84 0.73 1.19
C ILE A 454 -39.39 2.10 0.65
N THR A 455 -38.18 2.22 0.08
CA THR A 455 -37.64 3.51 -0.36
C THR A 455 -38.10 3.95 -1.76
N LYS A 456 -38.33 3.02 -2.69
CA LYS A 456 -38.63 3.32 -4.10
C LYS A 456 -40.05 2.94 -4.55
N GLY A 457 -40.76 2.12 -3.77
CA GLY A 457 -42.10 1.62 -4.10
C GLY A 457 -43.23 2.34 -3.36
N VAL A 458 -44.38 1.69 -3.27
CA VAL A 458 -45.59 2.16 -2.54
C VAL A 458 -45.28 2.45 -1.06
N GLY A 459 -44.25 1.82 -0.50
CA GLY A 459 -43.79 2.05 0.87
C GLY A 459 -43.19 3.43 1.16
N SER A 460 -42.81 4.19 0.11
CA SER A 460 -42.24 5.54 0.27
C SER A 460 -43.25 6.56 0.81
N ILE A 461 -44.55 6.24 0.69
CA ILE A 461 -45.69 7.04 1.18
C ILE A 461 -45.91 6.82 2.68
N LEU A 462 -45.34 5.77 3.27
CA LEU A 462 -45.52 5.45 4.69
C LEU A 462 -44.75 6.43 5.60
N PRO A 463 -45.29 6.79 6.77
CA PRO A 463 -44.55 7.58 7.75
C PRO A 463 -43.22 6.92 8.16
N PRO A 464 -42.13 7.68 8.39
CA PRO A 464 -40.81 7.13 8.70
C PRO A 464 -40.79 6.13 9.87
N GLY A 465 -41.59 6.37 10.92
CA GLY A 465 -41.69 5.46 12.06
C GLY A 465 -42.28 4.09 11.69
N LEU A 466 -43.22 4.03 10.75
CA LEU A 466 -43.80 2.78 10.26
C LEU A 466 -42.83 2.04 9.33
N GLN A 467 -42.08 2.77 8.50
CA GLN A 467 -41.03 2.19 7.68
C GLN A 467 -39.95 1.52 8.55
N LYS A 468 -39.52 2.19 9.63
CA LYS A 468 -38.58 1.66 10.62
C LYS A 468 -39.14 0.41 11.31
N ALA A 469 -40.39 0.43 11.75
CA ALA A 469 -41.02 -0.72 12.41
C ALA A 469 -41.13 -1.96 11.50
N ILE A 470 -41.45 -1.79 10.20
CA ILE A 470 -41.50 -2.88 9.22
C ILE A 470 -40.10 -3.51 9.05
N LEU A 471 -39.08 -2.66 8.90
CA LEU A 471 -37.70 -3.09 8.74
C LEU A 471 -37.22 -3.85 9.99
N ASP A 472 -37.47 -3.31 11.19
CA ASP A 472 -37.11 -3.94 12.46
C ASP A 472 -37.83 -5.29 12.67
N GLY A 473 -39.11 -5.38 12.27
CA GLY A 473 -39.88 -6.62 12.31
C GLY A 473 -39.28 -7.72 11.44
N ILE A 474 -38.89 -7.39 10.20
CA ILE A 474 -38.24 -8.35 9.29
C ILE A 474 -36.86 -8.77 9.81
N PHE A 475 -36.07 -7.82 10.34
CA PHE A 475 -34.81 -8.17 11.01
C PHE A 475 -35.02 -9.03 12.25
N SER A 476 -36.08 -8.80 13.03
CA SER A 476 -36.41 -9.66 14.17
C SER A 476 -36.76 -11.08 13.73
N ILE A 477 -37.52 -11.23 12.64
CA ILE A 477 -37.86 -12.55 12.08
C ILE A 477 -36.59 -13.26 11.58
N GLY A 478 -35.78 -12.58 10.78
CA GLY A 478 -34.51 -13.12 10.28
C GLY A 478 -33.58 -13.53 11.42
N ARG A 479 -33.41 -12.67 12.43
CA ARG A 479 -32.55 -12.95 13.59
C ARG A 479 -33.10 -14.03 14.52
N SER A 480 -34.41 -14.25 14.58
CA SER A 480 -34.98 -15.35 15.39
C SER A 480 -34.49 -16.74 14.96
N GLN A 481 -34.07 -16.87 13.70
CA GLN A 481 -33.43 -18.06 13.13
C GLN A 481 -32.11 -18.44 13.83
N LEU A 482 -31.50 -17.51 14.56
CA LEU A 482 -30.27 -17.69 15.32
C LEU A 482 -30.51 -18.12 16.78
N SER A 483 -31.77 -18.26 17.20
CA SER A 483 -32.09 -18.71 18.56
C SER A 483 -31.50 -20.09 18.84
N GLU A 484 -31.11 -20.33 20.09
CA GLU A 484 -30.56 -21.63 20.51
C GLU A 484 -31.55 -22.78 20.31
N PHE A 485 -32.85 -22.51 20.16
CA PHE A 485 -33.87 -23.49 19.82
C PHE A 485 -33.83 -23.94 18.35
N ILE A 486 -33.41 -23.07 17.43
CA ILE A 486 -33.35 -23.33 15.99
C ILE A 486 -31.92 -23.71 15.59
N LEU A 487 -30.93 -22.92 16.00
CA LEU A 487 -29.53 -23.08 15.57
C LEU A 487 -28.76 -23.99 16.55
N ASN A 488 -29.10 -25.27 16.57
CA ASN A 488 -28.40 -26.30 17.35
C ASN A 488 -28.41 -27.65 16.61
N GLU A 489 -27.58 -28.59 17.06
CA GLU A 489 -27.44 -29.92 16.44
C GLU A 489 -28.67 -30.83 16.61
N ASN A 490 -29.51 -30.58 17.60
CA ASN A 490 -30.73 -31.36 17.84
C ASN A 490 -31.91 -30.90 16.94
N ASN A 491 -31.80 -29.74 16.30
CA ASN A 491 -32.79 -29.24 15.35
C ASN A 491 -32.35 -29.61 13.91
N PRO A 492 -33.18 -30.29 13.09
CA PRO A 492 -32.79 -30.68 11.73
C PRO A 492 -32.35 -29.51 10.84
N LEU A 493 -33.03 -28.36 10.95
CA LEU A 493 -32.66 -27.14 10.23
C LEU A 493 -31.35 -26.56 10.77
N GLY A 494 -31.21 -26.50 12.09
CA GLY A 494 -30.01 -26.05 12.80
C GLY A 494 -28.77 -26.85 12.42
N SER A 495 -28.83 -28.18 12.57
CA SER A 495 -27.75 -29.10 12.22
C SER A 495 -27.38 -28.99 10.74
N SER A 496 -28.35 -28.91 9.82
CA SER A 496 -28.08 -28.69 8.40
C SER A 496 -27.34 -27.37 8.13
N ARG A 497 -27.73 -26.28 8.80
CA ARG A 497 -27.05 -24.97 8.67
C ARG A 497 -25.63 -25.03 9.25
N LEU A 498 -25.45 -25.61 10.43
CA LEU A 498 -24.15 -25.77 11.07
C LEU A 498 -23.21 -26.63 10.22
N ALA A 499 -23.70 -27.72 9.62
CA ALA A 499 -22.94 -28.54 8.70
C ALA A 499 -22.50 -27.76 7.45
N LYS A 500 -23.40 -26.96 6.86
CA LYS A 500 -23.05 -26.07 5.73
C LYS A 500 -22.02 -25.03 6.11
N LEU A 501 -22.10 -24.46 7.32
CA LEU A 501 -21.10 -23.51 7.82
C LEU A 501 -19.73 -24.16 7.97
N ARG A 502 -19.66 -25.36 8.56
CA ARG A 502 -18.40 -26.12 8.66
C ARG A 502 -17.77 -26.31 7.29
N HIS A 503 -18.57 -26.72 6.29
CA HIS A 503 -18.11 -26.87 4.91
C HIS A 503 -17.58 -25.56 4.31
N ILE A 504 -18.29 -24.44 4.52
CA ILE A 504 -17.82 -23.10 4.07
C ILE A 504 -16.47 -22.76 4.70
N PHE A 505 -16.27 -23.06 5.98
CA PHE A 505 -15.02 -22.76 6.69
C PHE A 505 -13.86 -23.69 6.26
N GLU A 506 -14.12 -24.99 6.17
CA GLU A 506 -13.14 -26.02 5.77
C GLU A 506 -12.62 -25.82 4.35
N GLU A 507 -13.49 -25.47 3.42
CA GLU A 507 -13.10 -25.22 2.02
C GLU A 507 -12.51 -23.81 1.80
N GLY A 508 -12.34 -23.02 2.86
CA GLY A 508 -11.87 -21.64 2.76
C GLY A 508 -12.81 -20.75 1.94
N LYS A 509 -14.10 -21.07 1.90
CA LYS A 509 -15.07 -20.39 1.04
C LYS A 509 -15.54 -19.03 1.59
N SER A 510 -15.13 -18.66 2.81
CA SER A 510 -15.45 -17.40 3.49
C SER A 510 -14.49 -16.25 3.13
N LEU A 511 -14.52 -15.15 3.90
CA LEU A 511 -13.67 -13.97 3.71
C LEU A 511 -12.18 -14.33 3.78
N GLN A 512 -11.38 -13.75 2.89
CA GLN A 512 -9.92 -13.84 2.89
C GLN A 512 -9.27 -12.46 2.88
N LEU A 513 -8.06 -12.33 3.45
CA LEU A 513 -7.28 -11.08 3.39
C LEU A 513 -6.00 -11.20 2.55
N GLN A 514 -5.47 -12.41 2.37
CA GLN A 514 -4.22 -12.61 1.67
C GLN A 514 -4.43 -13.29 0.33
N PHE A 515 -3.86 -12.70 -0.71
CA PHE A 515 -3.98 -13.17 -2.08
C PHE A 515 -2.59 -13.16 -2.72
N PRO A 516 -1.66 -14.06 -2.35
CA PRO A 516 -0.26 -13.94 -2.76
C PRO A 516 -0.06 -13.81 -4.28
N ALA A 517 -0.80 -14.58 -5.08
CA ALA A 517 -0.74 -14.50 -6.54
C ALA A 517 -1.16 -13.13 -7.08
N GLU A 518 -2.12 -12.47 -6.44
CA GLU A 518 -2.62 -11.16 -6.84
C GLU A 518 -1.82 -10.01 -6.20
N ASP A 519 -1.38 -10.16 -4.96
CA ASP A 519 -0.59 -9.19 -4.20
C ASP A 519 0.83 -9.03 -4.78
N LEU A 520 1.45 -10.14 -5.22
CA LEU A 520 2.83 -10.18 -5.73
C LEU A 520 2.94 -10.48 -7.23
N GLY A 521 1.94 -11.15 -7.81
CA GLY A 521 1.99 -11.67 -9.18
C GLY A 521 1.21 -10.86 -10.20
N PHE A 522 0.65 -9.71 -9.84
CA PHE A 522 0.13 -8.78 -10.83
C PHE A 522 1.25 -8.35 -11.80
N ARG A 523 0.87 -8.11 -13.06
CA ARG A 523 1.80 -7.84 -14.16
C ARG A 523 1.30 -6.65 -14.98
N TYR A 524 2.22 -5.77 -15.34
CA TYR A 524 1.97 -4.75 -16.35
C TYR A 524 2.08 -5.36 -17.75
N LEU A 525 0.99 -5.33 -18.50
CA LEU A 525 0.99 -5.88 -19.87
C LEU A 525 1.52 -4.88 -20.89
N GLU A 526 1.32 -3.60 -20.63
CA GLU A 526 1.74 -2.47 -21.44
C GLU A 526 2.26 -1.35 -20.52
N GLY A 527 3.04 -0.42 -21.09
CA GLY A 527 3.60 0.72 -20.35
C GLY A 527 5.08 0.90 -20.61
N ALA A 528 5.84 1.29 -19.57
CA ALA A 528 7.29 1.46 -19.65
C ALA A 528 8.02 0.10 -19.53
N LEU A 529 7.86 -0.74 -20.55
CA LEU A 529 8.45 -2.08 -20.67
C LEU A 529 8.64 -2.45 -22.14
N VAL A 530 9.47 -3.46 -22.40
CA VAL A 530 9.68 -4.08 -23.70
C VAL A 530 9.19 -5.53 -23.61
N PRO A 531 8.16 -5.92 -24.39
CA PRO A 531 7.62 -7.27 -24.33
C PRO A 531 8.57 -8.29 -24.98
N ASP A 532 8.55 -9.53 -24.50
CA ASP A 532 9.35 -10.65 -25.02
C ASP A 532 8.98 -11.05 -26.46
N SER A 533 7.71 -10.90 -26.81
CA SER A 533 7.17 -11.22 -28.13
C SER A 533 6.24 -10.10 -28.58
N LYS A 534 6.04 -9.99 -29.89
CA LYS A 534 5.01 -9.16 -30.49
C LYS A 534 3.62 -9.80 -30.41
N ASP A 535 3.54 -11.06 -29.98
CA ASP A 535 2.27 -11.76 -29.82
C ASP A 535 1.45 -11.13 -28.68
N PRO A 536 0.11 -11.12 -28.80
CA PRO A 536 -0.76 -10.65 -27.73
C PRO A 536 -0.52 -11.46 -26.46
N VAL A 537 -0.19 -10.79 -25.35
CA VAL A 537 -0.15 -11.43 -24.04
C VAL A 537 -1.59 -11.82 -23.67
N PRO A 538 -1.85 -13.07 -23.23
CA PRO A 538 -3.18 -13.47 -22.80
C PRO A 538 -3.74 -12.51 -21.75
N ALA A 539 -5.05 -12.25 -21.83
CA ALA A 539 -5.71 -11.46 -20.81
C ALA A 539 -5.46 -12.09 -19.42
N PRO A 540 -5.33 -11.27 -18.36
CA PRO A 540 -5.20 -11.78 -17.01
C PRO A 540 -6.36 -12.73 -16.71
N GLU A 541 -6.07 -13.83 -16.01
CA GLU A 541 -7.13 -14.70 -15.52
C GLU A 541 -8.14 -13.88 -14.70
N VAL A 542 -9.43 -14.17 -14.88
CA VAL A 542 -10.47 -13.50 -14.09
C VAL A 542 -10.25 -13.83 -12.61
N PRO A 543 -10.41 -12.85 -11.69
CA PRO A 543 -10.28 -13.14 -10.28
C PRO A 543 -11.26 -14.25 -9.90
N THR A 544 -10.79 -15.20 -9.08
CA THR A 544 -11.59 -16.35 -8.63
C THR A 544 -12.21 -16.12 -7.25
N GLY A 545 -11.78 -15.08 -6.54
CA GLY A 545 -12.16 -14.83 -5.15
C GLY A 545 -11.51 -15.82 -4.18
N ARG A 546 -10.51 -16.59 -4.64
CA ARG A 546 -9.83 -17.62 -3.86
C ARG A 546 -8.33 -17.35 -3.82
N ARG A 547 -7.75 -17.52 -2.64
CA ARG A 547 -6.30 -17.50 -2.42
C ARG A 547 -5.61 -18.49 -3.36
N ARG A 548 -4.61 -18.00 -4.08
CA ARG A 548 -3.69 -18.80 -4.90
C ARG A 548 -2.26 -18.52 -4.48
N ASP A 549 -1.41 -19.53 -4.61
CA ASP A 549 0.02 -19.37 -4.34
C ASP A 549 0.67 -18.56 -5.47
N PHE A 550 1.57 -17.66 -5.10
CA PHE A 550 2.35 -16.89 -6.06
C PHE A 550 3.45 -17.77 -6.66
N VAL A 551 3.52 -17.77 -7.99
CA VAL A 551 4.61 -18.40 -8.73
C VAL A 551 5.51 -17.29 -9.28
N PRO A 552 6.78 -17.21 -8.86
CA PRO A 552 7.72 -16.24 -9.41
C PRO A 552 7.85 -16.37 -10.93
N CYS A 553 7.84 -15.25 -11.63
CA CYS A 553 8.15 -15.18 -13.05
C CYS A 553 9.00 -13.95 -13.34
N ALA A 554 9.83 -14.03 -14.37
CA ALA A 554 10.66 -12.92 -14.81
C ALA A 554 10.15 -12.24 -16.09
N ASP A 555 8.88 -12.44 -16.40
CA ASP A 555 8.27 -11.85 -17.59
C ASP A 555 8.28 -10.31 -17.52
N PRO A 556 8.48 -9.60 -18.64
CA PRO A 556 8.39 -8.14 -18.65
C PRO A 556 7.04 -7.66 -18.12
N GLY A 557 7.10 -6.69 -17.21
CA GLY A 557 5.98 -6.13 -16.46
C GLY A 557 5.68 -6.83 -15.14
N SER A 558 6.29 -7.99 -14.85
CA SER A 558 6.16 -8.65 -13.55
C SER A 558 7.09 -8.04 -12.52
N ARG A 559 6.73 -8.18 -11.25
CA ARG A 559 7.59 -7.80 -10.12
C ARG A 559 8.81 -8.73 -10.04
N LEU A 560 9.99 -8.17 -9.78
CA LEU A 560 11.27 -8.89 -9.65
C LEU A 560 11.16 -10.05 -8.63
N PRO A 561 11.50 -11.29 -8.99
CA PRO A 561 11.51 -12.40 -8.05
C PRO A 561 12.40 -12.16 -6.83
N HIS A 562 11.92 -12.54 -5.64
CA HIS A 562 12.73 -12.57 -4.43
C HIS A 562 13.63 -13.80 -4.43
N MET A 563 14.92 -13.60 -4.19
CA MET A 563 15.86 -14.63 -3.80
C MET A 563 16.81 -14.06 -2.73
N THR A 564 17.24 -14.92 -1.81
CA THR A 564 18.28 -14.58 -0.84
C THR A 564 19.64 -14.74 -1.51
N VAL A 565 20.46 -13.68 -1.49
CA VAL A 565 21.79 -13.64 -2.08
C VAL A 565 22.81 -13.09 -1.09
N ARG A 566 24.08 -13.40 -1.28
CA ARG A 566 25.19 -12.89 -0.45
C ARG A 566 26.14 -12.07 -1.30
N VAL A 567 26.59 -10.93 -0.79
CA VAL A 567 27.51 -10.03 -1.51
C VAL A 567 28.95 -10.55 -1.43
N LEU A 568 29.63 -10.70 -2.57
CA LEU A 568 30.98 -11.28 -2.62
C LEU A 568 32.08 -10.36 -2.06
N SER A 569 31.89 -9.04 -2.08
CA SER A 569 32.88 -8.09 -1.54
C SER A 569 33.06 -8.13 -0.02
N ASN A 570 32.17 -8.83 0.70
CA ASN A 570 32.10 -8.80 2.16
C ASN A 570 32.70 -10.02 2.85
N LEU A 571 33.44 -10.91 2.20
CA LEU A 571 34.05 -12.08 2.88
C LEU A 571 34.98 -11.62 4.02
N PRO A 572 34.74 -12.06 5.28
CA PRO A 572 34.01 -13.26 5.72
C PRO A 572 32.56 -13.05 6.24
N SER A 573 31.92 -11.90 6.02
CA SER A 573 30.53 -11.65 6.42
C SER A 573 29.55 -12.67 5.82
N GLU A 574 28.72 -13.27 6.68
CA GLU A 574 27.57 -14.10 6.32
C GLU A 574 26.31 -13.28 5.98
N GLU A 575 26.42 -11.94 5.90
CA GLU A 575 25.26 -11.07 5.65
C GLU A 575 24.63 -11.34 4.28
N THR A 576 23.34 -11.71 4.31
CA THR A 576 22.52 -11.96 3.12
C THR A 576 21.51 -10.85 2.91
N ILE A 577 21.12 -10.65 1.65
CA ILE A 577 20.14 -9.64 1.23
C ILE A 577 19.13 -10.25 0.25
N SER A 578 18.01 -9.58 0.06
CA SER A 578 17.07 -9.90 -1.02
C SER A 578 17.58 -9.39 -2.37
N THR A 579 17.26 -10.07 -3.47
CA THR A 579 17.38 -9.51 -4.82
C THR A 579 16.62 -8.19 -4.99
N LEU A 580 15.49 -8.02 -4.29
CA LEU A 580 14.79 -6.73 -4.24
C LEU A 580 15.63 -5.64 -3.57
N ASP A 581 16.45 -6.00 -2.58
CA ASP A 581 17.30 -5.07 -1.85
C ASP A 581 18.38 -4.45 -2.77
N LEU A 582 18.63 -5.04 -3.95
CA LEU A 582 19.57 -4.55 -4.95
C LEU A 582 19.09 -3.30 -5.72
N VAL A 583 17.77 -3.10 -5.82
CA VAL A 583 17.14 -1.93 -6.46
C VAL A 583 17.25 -0.73 -5.52
N SER A 584 17.71 0.42 -6.02
CA SER A 584 17.92 1.61 -5.18
C SER A 584 16.59 2.27 -4.77
N ALA A 585 16.53 2.72 -3.52
CA ALA A 585 15.42 3.53 -2.99
C ALA A 585 15.77 5.03 -2.87
N ASP A 586 17.05 5.38 -3.04
CA ASP A 586 17.58 6.73 -2.78
C ASP A 586 17.82 7.52 -4.08
N LYS A 587 17.71 6.88 -5.23
CA LYS A 587 17.82 7.52 -6.54
C LYS A 587 17.07 6.72 -7.60
N VAL A 588 16.68 7.39 -8.67
CA VAL A 588 16.16 6.73 -9.87
C VAL A 588 17.30 5.96 -10.53
N GLU A 589 17.30 4.64 -10.38
CA GLU A 589 18.33 3.75 -10.91
C GLU A 589 17.71 2.46 -11.44
N PHE A 590 18.10 2.08 -12.66
CA PHE A 590 17.77 0.80 -13.25
C PHE A 590 18.78 -0.26 -12.81
N LEU A 591 18.32 -1.49 -12.58
CA LEU A 591 19.17 -2.62 -12.21
C LEU A 591 19.22 -3.61 -13.36
N LEU A 592 20.40 -3.83 -13.94
CA LEU A 592 20.65 -4.91 -14.90
C LEU A 592 21.22 -6.11 -14.16
N ILE A 593 20.51 -7.23 -14.16
CA ILE A 593 20.96 -8.51 -13.58
C ILE A 593 21.48 -9.40 -14.71
N ILE A 594 22.70 -9.90 -14.58
CA ILE A 594 23.39 -10.69 -15.60
C ILE A 594 24.04 -11.95 -15.02
N ALA A 595 24.34 -12.90 -15.91
CA ALA A 595 25.19 -14.05 -15.61
C ALA A 595 26.69 -13.70 -15.71
N PRO A 596 27.58 -14.43 -15.02
CA PRO A 596 29.02 -14.21 -15.05
C PRO A 596 29.69 -14.81 -16.30
N VAL A 597 29.22 -14.43 -17.50
CA VAL A 597 29.73 -14.88 -18.80
C VAL A 597 30.09 -13.69 -19.71
N ASP A 598 31.03 -13.88 -20.64
CA ASP A 598 31.59 -12.80 -21.47
C ASP A 598 30.53 -12.03 -22.26
N GLU A 599 29.54 -12.72 -22.84
CA GLU A 599 28.46 -12.08 -23.60
C GLU A 599 27.60 -11.17 -22.71
N SER A 600 27.39 -11.58 -21.47
CA SER A 600 26.64 -10.81 -20.46
C SER A 600 27.42 -9.57 -19.98
N TYR A 601 28.75 -9.66 -19.86
CA TYR A 601 29.58 -8.50 -19.54
C TYR A 601 29.59 -7.48 -20.69
N ASN A 602 29.64 -7.92 -21.95
CA ASN A 602 29.52 -7.05 -23.11
C ASN A 602 28.19 -6.28 -23.11
N LEU A 603 27.09 -6.97 -22.77
CA LEU A 603 25.77 -6.35 -22.59
C LEU A 603 25.76 -5.32 -21.47
N ALA A 604 26.40 -5.60 -20.35
CA ALA A 604 26.50 -4.67 -19.22
C ALA A 604 27.29 -3.40 -19.57
N GLN A 605 28.41 -3.52 -20.29
CA GLN A 605 29.16 -2.36 -20.79
C GLN A 605 28.29 -1.52 -21.74
N ALA A 606 27.55 -2.16 -22.65
CA ALA A 606 26.60 -1.48 -23.53
C ALA A 606 25.50 -0.75 -22.74
N ALA A 607 24.92 -1.41 -21.73
CA ALA A 607 23.90 -0.82 -20.88
C ALA A 607 24.40 0.40 -20.10
N PHE A 608 25.63 0.35 -19.57
CA PHE A 608 26.24 1.52 -18.93
C PHE A 608 26.41 2.68 -19.91
N LYS A 609 26.98 2.44 -21.10
CA LYS A 609 27.16 3.48 -22.13
C LYS A 609 25.83 4.15 -22.51
N VAL A 610 24.83 3.34 -22.84
CA VAL A 610 23.50 3.86 -23.23
C VAL A 610 22.84 4.59 -22.07
N ALA A 611 22.96 4.10 -20.84
CA ALA A 611 22.42 4.77 -19.66
C ALA A 611 23.05 6.16 -19.43
N GLU A 612 24.36 6.29 -19.61
CA GLU A 612 25.08 7.57 -19.54
C GLU A 612 24.60 8.55 -20.63
N GLU A 613 24.41 8.08 -21.86
CA GLU A 613 23.87 8.87 -22.98
C GLU A 613 22.44 9.34 -22.70
N CYS A 614 21.61 8.49 -22.10
CA CYS A 614 20.25 8.79 -21.65
C CYS A 614 20.20 9.59 -20.34
N LYS A 615 21.34 9.84 -19.68
CA LYS A 615 21.45 10.52 -18.37
C LYS A 615 20.64 9.85 -17.26
N ILE A 616 20.62 8.52 -17.25
CA ILE A 616 20.03 7.71 -16.18
C ILE A 616 21.12 6.94 -15.42
N SER A 617 20.84 6.60 -14.16
CA SER A 617 21.70 5.72 -13.38
C SER A 617 21.35 4.26 -13.71
N THR A 618 22.37 3.44 -13.95
CA THR A 618 22.22 1.99 -14.07
C THR A 618 23.21 1.31 -13.14
N LYS A 619 22.77 0.27 -12.44
CA LYS A 619 23.59 -0.62 -11.63
C LYS A 619 23.58 -2.02 -12.25
N VAL A 620 24.73 -2.68 -12.26
CA VAL A 620 24.85 -4.06 -12.75
C VAL A 620 24.98 -5.02 -11.56
N CYS A 621 24.17 -6.07 -11.53
CA CYS A 621 24.32 -7.17 -10.58
C CYS A 621 24.73 -8.43 -11.34
N VAL A 622 25.86 -9.00 -10.96
CA VAL A 622 26.34 -10.28 -11.48
C VAL A 622 25.97 -11.36 -10.47
N ILE A 623 25.09 -12.29 -10.87
CA ILE A 623 24.62 -13.37 -10.00
C ILE A 623 25.41 -14.65 -10.29
N TRP A 624 26.19 -15.07 -9.30
CA TRP A 624 27.00 -16.28 -9.32
C TRP A 624 26.22 -17.49 -8.76
N PRO A 625 26.31 -18.67 -9.38
CA PRO A 625 25.71 -19.88 -8.84
C PRO A 625 26.29 -20.26 -7.47
N ALA A 626 25.48 -20.90 -6.62
CA ALA A 626 25.88 -21.25 -5.25
C ALA A 626 27.13 -22.15 -5.15
N ALA A 627 27.38 -22.99 -6.17
CA ALA A 627 28.47 -23.97 -6.17
C ALA A 627 29.85 -23.38 -6.56
N THR A 628 29.93 -22.11 -6.98
CA THR A 628 31.05 -21.61 -7.78
C THR A 628 32.16 -20.92 -6.98
N VAL A 629 31.99 -20.67 -5.67
CA VAL A 629 32.92 -19.78 -4.93
C VAL A 629 33.61 -20.48 -3.76
N THR A 630 34.63 -21.28 -4.09
CA THR A 630 35.78 -21.55 -3.22
C THR A 630 37.02 -20.90 -3.83
N GLY A 631 37.34 -19.66 -3.42
CA GLY A 631 38.65 -19.05 -3.68
C GLY A 631 38.87 -18.27 -4.99
N VAL A 632 37.84 -18.02 -5.81
CA VAL A 632 37.98 -17.22 -7.06
C VAL A 632 37.68 -15.73 -6.80
N GLN A 633 38.60 -14.84 -7.19
CA GLN A 633 38.34 -13.40 -7.26
C GLN A 633 37.34 -13.11 -8.40
N PRO A 634 36.21 -12.42 -8.18
CA PRO A 634 35.25 -12.12 -9.24
C PRO A 634 35.92 -11.34 -10.39
N GLY A 635 35.88 -11.89 -11.61
CA GLY A 635 36.45 -11.27 -12.82
C GLY A 635 35.77 -9.95 -13.22
N SER A 636 34.57 -9.68 -12.70
CA SER A 636 33.73 -8.52 -13.00
C SER A 636 34.45 -7.18 -12.88
N LYS A 637 35.39 -7.05 -11.92
CA LYS A 637 36.13 -5.79 -11.70
C LYS A 637 37.01 -5.39 -12.87
N LEU A 638 37.68 -6.37 -13.49
CA LEU A 638 38.52 -6.11 -14.66
C LEU A 638 37.65 -5.88 -15.89
N THR A 639 36.61 -6.69 -16.08
CA THR A 639 35.76 -6.67 -17.27
C THR A 639 34.84 -5.45 -17.33
N LEU A 640 34.35 -4.94 -16.21
CA LEU A 640 33.43 -3.79 -16.18
C LEU A 640 34.12 -2.44 -15.99
N ALA A 641 35.46 -2.37 -15.99
CA ALA A 641 36.16 -1.10 -15.95
C ALA A 641 35.82 -0.24 -17.20
N PRO A 642 35.67 1.09 -17.07
CA PRO A 642 35.92 1.92 -15.87
C PRO A 642 34.71 2.06 -14.92
N TRP A 643 33.57 1.43 -15.22
CA TRP A 643 32.36 1.55 -14.40
C TRP A 643 32.54 0.87 -13.04
N LYS A 644 32.04 1.55 -12.00
CA LYS A 644 32.14 1.09 -10.60
C LYS A 644 30.80 0.72 -9.98
N ASN A 645 29.70 1.01 -10.67
CA ASN A 645 28.36 0.79 -10.16
C ASN A 645 27.87 -0.63 -10.47
N TYR A 646 28.64 -1.62 -10.01
CA TYR A 646 28.29 -3.03 -10.14
C TYR A 646 28.45 -3.74 -8.80
N ILE A 647 27.79 -4.89 -8.66
CA ILE A 647 27.85 -5.74 -7.48
C ILE A 647 27.87 -7.20 -7.90
N ASP A 648 28.76 -7.97 -7.28
CA ASP A 648 28.79 -9.41 -7.41
C ASP A 648 28.08 -10.05 -6.23
N VAL A 649 27.11 -10.93 -6.51
CA VAL A 649 26.38 -11.67 -5.48
C VAL A 649 26.35 -13.15 -5.81
N ILE A 650 26.29 -13.99 -4.78
CA ILE A 650 26.13 -15.43 -4.92
C ILE A 650 24.77 -15.85 -4.39
N GLU A 651 24.11 -16.77 -5.11
CA GLU A 651 22.86 -17.40 -4.67
C GLU A 651 23.04 -18.11 -3.32
N VAL A 652 22.07 -17.95 -2.43
CA VAL A 652 22.01 -18.70 -1.16
C VAL A 652 20.92 -19.75 -1.26
N GLN A 653 21.31 -21.03 -1.31
CA GLN A 653 20.37 -22.14 -1.32
C GLN A 653 19.81 -22.37 0.09
N ARG A 654 18.48 -22.46 0.20
CA ARG A 654 17.79 -22.78 1.47
C ARG A 654 17.70 -24.28 1.72
N SER A 655 17.66 -25.07 0.64
CA SER A 655 17.58 -26.53 0.64
C SER A 655 18.19 -27.09 -0.65
N SER A 656 18.46 -28.40 -0.68
CA SER A 656 18.95 -29.10 -1.88
C SER A 656 18.00 -28.99 -3.08
N ASP A 657 16.71 -28.78 -2.84
CA ASP A 657 15.67 -28.71 -3.87
C ASP A 657 15.38 -27.27 -4.34
N SER A 658 16.11 -26.28 -3.80
CA SER A 658 15.93 -24.88 -4.18
C SER A 658 16.31 -24.69 -5.66
N LEU A 659 15.41 -24.08 -6.43
CA LEU A 659 15.71 -23.66 -7.80
C LEU A 659 16.82 -22.60 -7.80
N SER A 660 17.71 -22.67 -8.79
CA SER A 660 18.67 -21.60 -9.06
C SER A 660 17.95 -20.32 -9.51
N TRP A 661 18.62 -19.17 -9.43
CA TRP A 661 18.06 -17.88 -9.84
C TRP A 661 17.46 -17.94 -11.26
N TRP A 662 18.24 -18.47 -12.20
CA TRP A 662 17.85 -18.54 -13.60
C TRP A 662 16.65 -19.48 -13.81
N ARG A 663 16.57 -20.60 -13.08
CA ARG A 663 15.40 -21.49 -13.13
C ARG A 663 14.15 -20.85 -12.52
N THR A 664 14.27 -20.15 -11.39
CA THR A 664 13.18 -19.36 -10.81
C THR A 664 12.67 -18.30 -11.78
N CYS A 665 13.57 -17.70 -12.56
CA CYS A 665 13.23 -16.73 -13.59
C CYS A 665 12.72 -17.36 -14.90
N GLN A 666 12.75 -18.69 -15.03
CA GLN A 666 12.43 -19.44 -16.25
C GLN A 666 13.33 -19.06 -17.44
N MET A 667 14.63 -18.95 -17.18
CA MET A 667 15.67 -18.49 -18.12
C MET A 667 16.90 -19.42 -18.07
N THR A 668 17.78 -19.31 -19.06
CA THR A 668 19.08 -19.99 -19.03
C THR A 668 20.07 -19.24 -18.14
N ASP A 669 21.17 -19.89 -17.82
CA ASP A 669 22.33 -19.30 -17.11
C ASP A 669 23.12 -18.29 -17.94
N LYS A 670 22.59 -17.87 -19.10
CA LYS A 670 23.09 -16.77 -19.94
C LYS A 670 22.07 -15.64 -20.08
N GLY A 671 21.01 -15.68 -19.28
CA GLY A 671 19.93 -14.71 -19.33
C GLY A 671 20.33 -13.33 -18.80
N SER A 672 19.48 -12.34 -19.02
CA SER A 672 19.64 -10.99 -18.47
C SER A 672 18.29 -10.34 -18.21
N LEU A 673 18.22 -9.52 -17.15
CA LEU A 673 17.01 -8.81 -16.71
C LEU A 673 17.31 -7.34 -16.48
N LEU A 674 16.51 -6.45 -17.07
CA LEU A 674 16.52 -5.03 -16.73
C LEU A 674 15.32 -4.72 -15.84
N VAL A 675 15.58 -4.20 -14.65
CA VAL A 675 14.58 -3.92 -13.60
C VAL A 675 14.46 -2.42 -13.39
N ARG A 676 13.22 -1.93 -13.30
CA ARG A 676 12.86 -0.54 -13.03
C ARG A 676 13.09 -0.13 -11.57
N PRO A 677 13.13 1.18 -11.29
CA PRO A 677 13.17 1.70 -9.92
C PRO A 677 12.00 1.25 -9.03
N ASP A 678 10.85 0.87 -9.61
CA ASP A 678 9.69 0.35 -8.87
C ASP A 678 9.66 -1.18 -8.75
N GLU A 679 10.81 -1.83 -8.97
CA GLU A 679 11.08 -3.26 -8.85
C GLU A 679 10.31 -4.15 -9.85
N HIS A 680 9.80 -3.56 -10.94
CA HIS A 680 9.20 -4.33 -12.04
C HIS A 680 10.22 -4.55 -13.15
N ILE A 681 10.15 -5.71 -13.78
CA ILE A 681 11.03 -6.08 -14.89
C ILE A 681 10.59 -5.29 -16.12
N ALA A 682 11.48 -4.48 -16.65
CA ALA A 682 11.25 -3.68 -17.84
C ALA A 682 11.50 -4.48 -19.12
N TRP A 683 12.51 -5.35 -19.10
CA TRP A 683 12.95 -6.14 -20.25
C TRP A 683 13.71 -7.38 -19.77
N ARG A 684 13.72 -8.43 -20.58
CA ARG A 684 14.57 -9.60 -20.37
C ARG A 684 15.11 -10.18 -21.67
N SER A 685 16.20 -10.92 -21.56
CA SER A 685 16.65 -11.88 -22.57
C SER A 685 16.75 -13.26 -21.93
N LYS A 686 15.97 -14.24 -22.41
CA LYS A 686 15.90 -15.59 -21.82
C LYS A 686 17.21 -16.38 -21.92
N SER A 687 18.09 -15.99 -22.83
CA SER A 687 19.44 -16.52 -23.04
C SER A 687 20.37 -15.36 -23.44
N SER A 688 21.54 -15.66 -24.02
CA SER A 688 22.43 -14.63 -24.57
C SER A 688 21.71 -13.75 -25.58
N VAL A 689 21.93 -12.44 -25.49
CA VAL A 689 21.47 -11.49 -26.50
C VAL A 689 22.18 -11.81 -27.82
N VAL A 690 21.40 -11.92 -28.90
CA VAL A 690 21.91 -12.18 -30.25
C VAL A 690 22.03 -10.85 -30.98
N GLY A 691 23.22 -10.55 -31.52
CA GLY A 691 23.48 -9.31 -32.25
C GLY A 691 24.32 -8.31 -31.43
N ASP A 692 24.24 -7.02 -31.79
CA ASP A 692 25.01 -5.95 -31.15
C ASP A 692 24.37 -5.53 -29.81
N PRO A 693 25.06 -5.73 -28.66
CA PRO A 693 24.51 -5.40 -27.35
C PRO A 693 24.21 -3.91 -27.16
N TYR A 694 24.94 -3.02 -27.84
CA TYR A 694 24.71 -1.57 -27.77
C TYR A 694 23.39 -1.19 -28.44
N SER A 695 23.15 -1.68 -29.66
CA SER A 695 21.89 -1.47 -30.38
C SER A 695 20.69 -2.01 -29.61
N GLU A 696 20.82 -3.18 -28.99
CA GLU A 696 19.77 -3.76 -28.15
C GLU A 696 19.46 -2.87 -26.94
N MET A 697 20.49 -2.49 -26.15
CA MET A 697 20.29 -1.62 -24.98
C MET A 697 19.75 -0.24 -25.36
N LYS A 698 20.16 0.30 -26.52
CA LYS A 698 19.63 1.55 -27.08
C LYS A 698 18.13 1.44 -27.37
N MET A 699 17.69 0.37 -28.00
CA MET A 699 16.26 0.09 -28.25
C MET A 699 15.49 -0.05 -26.93
N VAL A 700 16.04 -0.82 -25.97
CA VAL A 700 15.40 -1.09 -24.68
C VAL A 700 15.20 0.19 -23.88
N PHE A 701 16.25 0.99 -23.66
CA PHE A 701 16.14 2.24 -22.91
C PHE A 701 15.29 3.28 -23.65
N SER A 702 15.38 3.41 -24.97
CA SER A 702 14.53 4.32 -25.75
C SER A 702 13.05 4.02 -25.53
N THR A 703 12.68 2.74 -25.58
CA THR A 703 11.29 2.28 -25.42
C THR A 703 10.78 2.52 -24.00
N ILE A 704 11.55 2.11 -22.98
CA ILE A 704 11.15 2.24 -21.58
C ILE A 704 11.02 3.71 -21.16
N LEU A 705 11.93 4.56 -21.63
CA LEU A 705 11.96 5.98 -21.29
C LEU A 705 11.04 6.83 -22.18
N GLY A 706 10.52 6.26 -23.28
CA GLY A 706 9.70 6.96 -24.26
C GLY A 706 10.47 8.01 -25.07
N ILE A 707 11.79 7.83 -25.24
CA ILE A 707 12.67 8.75 -25.97
C ILE A 707 12.87 8.22 -27.40
N GLU A 708 12.87 9.09 -28.42
CA GLU A 708 13.21 8.67 -29.78
C GLU A 708 14.67 8.19 -29.85
N SER A 709 14.91 7.04 -30.47
CA SER A 709 16.24 6.42 -30.57
C SER A 709 17.28 7.29 -31.28
N THR A 710 16.85 8.23 -32.12
CA THR A 710 17.67 9.24 -32.81
C THR A 710 18.17 10.36 -31.89
N ASN A 711 17.49 10.62 -30.77
CA ASN A 711 17.84 11.68 -29.81
C ASN A 711 18.87 11.24 -28.76
N ILE A 712 19.20 9.95 -28.70
CA ILE A 712 20.33 9.43 -27.94
C ILE A 712 21.60 9.82 -28.71
N ARG A 713 22.34 10.80 -28.17
CA ARG A 713 23.54 11.36 -28.80
C ARG A 713 24.58 10.26 -29.02
N ASN A 714 24.85 9.92 -30.27
CA ASN A 714 26.00 9.11 -30.65
C ASN A 714 27.28 9.91 -30.34
N HIS A 715 27.89 9.70 -29.17
CA HIS A 715 29.30 10.01 -29.01
C HIS A 715 30.10 8.85 -29.58
N ALA A 716 30.24 8.84 -30.90
CA ALA A 716 31.24 8.01 -31.56
C ALA A 716 32.64 8.46 -31.09
N LEU A 717 33.27 7.57 -30.32
CA LEU A 717 34.70 7.25 -30.28
C LEU A 717 35.66 8.37 -30.73
N ASN A 718 36.27 9.03 -29.74
CA ASN A 718 37.64 9.57 -29.83
C ASN A 718 38.32 9.31 -28.49
N ILE A 719 38.69 8.04 -28.25
CA ILE A 719 39.85 7.63 -27.42
C ILE A 719 40.51 6.46 -28.14
#